data_AF-H2PQ50-F1
#
_entry.id   AF-H2PQ50-F1
#
_cell.length_a   1.000
_cell.length_b   1.000
_cell.length_c   1.000
_cell.angle_alpha   90.00
_cell.angle_beta   90.00
_cell.angle_gamma   90.00
#
_symmetry.space_group_name_H-M   'P 1'
#
loop_
_entity.id
_entity.type
_entity.pdbx_description
1 polymer ?
#
loop_
_entity_poly.entity_id
_entity_poly.type
_entity_poly.pdbx_seq_one_letter_code
_entity_poly.pdbx_strand_id
1 'polypeptide(L)'
;MYKKKKKKKKKKKKKKKKKKKKKSPRAQKCRLPHASSGAAHCGWARGAVGSTRLGIHGAGSPPRPADPTALPLCSASTTLASSCSRSKGNGHPCGWAAGYAMLSLLLILSGLGQLTSAGPHSETPVLQITVPQKIQTNTNDGDVSETHATYSIKIEGKPYTFLLEKQSFLHPHFLVYLYNESGTLYADSSFSKGHCFYQGYAADIPKSVVALRTCSGLRGLLQLDNISYGIEPLESSPTYEHVVYRIKNDAIGHSSFQENYPVAQYTDQSYRILVKSDTNSGAMLSKRTLKIQIIMDKAMYDYMGSAVAVAVEKVFQIFGLINTMFSQLNITVMLSSLEIWSDQNKISTSGHADEILQRFLPWKQKFLFQRSHDMTYLLIYRNHSTYVGATYHGMACDPKFATGIALYPKKITVEAFSVVMAQLLGINLGLTYDDIYNCYCPGTTCIMNPDAIRSHGMKFFSSCSMDGFKQIVLQPELKCFQDKTVSKMTYRISSTCGNGILEPTEQCDCGRKKACTHKKCCNPADCTLVGAAECGTGPCCNNKTCTIHERGHICRKSVDMCDFPEYCNGTSEFCVPDVKAADLEYCSNRTSYCFKGVCRDRDRQCSQLFGKFSKSANLLCTEEVNFQYDKFGNCGSRCNFFDILCGKIVCHWIHSELVPMTDLDIQYTYLGGHVCLSAHARNRSKQSETYTEDITACGQHKACRSQECRNFSELNITKCTTNCGQNGICNEHFHCQCDPGYAPPDCEPAMSSPGGSIDDGFWLTIEKSVPLFPKRRAAPKNNGLLISFYIFSPLLILIAIVSLKWNKMKRFWSKVGTVSSRSISEDSSSNNSQSQS
;
A
#
# COMPACT_ATOMS: atom_id res chain seq x y z
N MET A 1 -18.97 6.29 74.48
CA MET A 1 -19.66 7.25 73.59
C MET A 1 -19.27 7.22 72.08
N TYR A 2 -18.09 6.72 71.67
CA TYR A 2 -17.62 6.79 70.27
C TYR A 2 -18.34 5.84 69.28
N LYS A 3 -18.80 4.66 69.74
CA LYS A 3 -19.55 3.67 68.92
C LYS A 3 -20.96 4.15 68.51
N LYS A 4 -21.64 4.99 69.33
CA LYS A 4 -22.96 5.60 68.99
C LYS A 4 -22.84 6.69 67.90
N LYS A 5 -21.73 7.46 67.86
CA LYS A 5 -21.47 8.47 66.81
C LYS A 5 -21.19 7.83 65.43
N LYS A 6 -20.46 6.70 65.37
CA LYS A 6 -20.21 5.97 64.10
C LYS A 6 -21.49 5.31 63.52
N LYS A 7 -22.39 4.77 64.35
CA LYS A 7 -23.70 4.24 63.87
C LYS A 7 -24.64 5.35 63.35
N LYS A 8 -24.66 6.55 63.96
CA LYS A 8 -25.42 7.72 63.43
C LYS A 8 -24.85 8.25 62.10
N LYS A 9 -23.51 8.28 61.91
CA LYS A 9 -22.89 8.65 60.60
C LYS A 9 -23.18 7.62 59.49
N LYS A 10 -23.18 6.30 59.78
CA LYS A 10 -23.57 5.25 58.81
C LYS A 10 -25.06 5.32 58.42
N LYS A 11 -25.98 5.63 59.35
CA LYS A 11 -27.42 5.84 59.05
C LYS A 11 -27.67 7.13 58.22
N LYS A 12 -26.95 8.23 58.47
CA LYS A 12 -27.03 9.46 57.64
C LYS A 12 -26.47 9.26 56.22
N LYS A 13 -25.38 8.51 56.02
CA LYS A 13 -24.85 8.17 54.67
C LYS A 13 -25.78 7.22 53.88
N LYS A 14 -26.43 6.24 54.53
CA LYS A 14 -27.46 5.39 53.88
C LYS A 14 -28.73 6.18 53.50
N LYS A 15 -29.19 7.17 54.29
CA LYS A 15 -30.32 8.06 53.93
C LYS A 15 -29.98 9.02 52.77
N LYS A 16 -28.73 9.51 52.64
CA LYS A 16 -28.30 10.33 51.48
C LYS A 16 -28.17 9.51 50.17
N LYS A 17 -27.73 8.23 50.23
CA LYS A 17 -27.71 7.34 49.06
C LYS A 17 -29.12 6.92 48.57
N LYS A 18 -30.11 6.79 49.46
CA LYS A 18 -31.53 6.57 49.06
C LYS A 18 -32.24 7.83 48.52
N LYS A 19 -31.78 9.05 48.84
CA LYS A 19 -32.31 10.31 48.27
C LYS A 19 -31.69 10.70 46.92
N LYS A 20 -30.52 10.16 46.53
CA LYS A 20 -29.90 10.38 45.20
C LYS A 20 -30.35 9.38 44.10
N LYS A 21 -31.07 8.30 44.46
CA LYS A 21 -31.71 7.36 43.50
C LYS A 21 -33.18 7.71 43.16
N LYS A 22 -33.65 8.91 43.52
CA LYS A 22 -35.04 9.40 43.30
C LYS A 22 -35.09 10.76 42.55
N LYS A 23 -34.16 10.98 41.61
CA LYS A 23 -34.26 12.03 40.58
C LYS A 23 -33.85 11.42 39.23
N SER A 24 -34.84 10.82 38.57
CA SER A 24 -34.82 10.53 37.14
C SER A 24 -35.63 11.64 36.45
N PRO A 25 -35.17 12.26 35.35
CA PRO A 25 -36.02 13.13 34.56
C PRO A 25 -37.10 12.32 33.85
N ARG A 26 -38.33 12.80 33.94
CA ARG A 26 -39.51 12.33 33.21
C ARG A 26 -39.23 12.24 31.71
N ALA A 27 -39.49 11.08 31.13
CA ALA A 27 -39.80 10.94 29.71
C ALA A 27 -41.10 11.71 29.43
N GLN A 28 -41.03 12.68 28.54
CA GLN A 28 -42.18 13.42 28.05
C GLN A 28 -42.79 12.60 26.90
N LYS A 29 -43.90 11.92 27.20
CA LYS A 29 -44.86 11.44 26.21
C LYS A 29 -45.47 12.66 25.52
N CYS A 30 -45.21 12.84 24.23
CA CYS A 30 -46.12 13.59 23.37
C CYS A 30 -47.05 12.60 22.65
N ARG A 31 -48.34 12.78 22.90
CA ARG A 31 -49.45 12.08 22.26
C ARG A 31 -49.60 12.56 20.81
N LEU A 32 -49.86 11.61 19.92
CA LEU A 32 -50.56 11.79 18.65
C LEU A 32 -51.96 12.40 18.86
N PRO A 33 -52.48 13.11 17.85
CA PRO A 33 -53.90 13.10 17.55
C PRO A 33 -54.19 12.44 16.19
N HIS A 34 -55.11 11.47 16.21
CA HIS A 34 -56.04 11.06 15.14
C HIS A 34 -56.86 12.27 14.62
N ALA A 35 -57.56 12.33 13.47
CA ALA A 35 -58.08 11.41 12.45
C ALA A 35 -58.38 12.25 11.18
N SER A 36 -58.45 11.68 9.97
CA SER A 36 -59.69 11.41 9.18
C SER A 36 -59.28 11.55 7.69
N SER A 37 -59.85 10.95 6.64
CA SER A 37 -60.84 9.90 6.36
C SER A 37 -60.96 9.82 4.82
N GLY A 38 -61.30 8.67 4.25
CA GLY A 38 -61.83 8.52 2.88
C GLY A 38 -60.90 7.74 1.94
N ALA A 39 -61.10 6.42 1.76
CA ALA A 39 -61.99 5.79 0.78
C ALA A 39 -61.21 5.44 -0.52
N ALA A 40 -61.40 4.34 -1.23
CA ALA A 40 -62.11 3.08 -1.02
C ALA A 40 -61.55 2.07 -2.05
N HIS A 41 -61.74 0.79 -1.70
CA HIS A 41 -61.67 -0.47 -2.45
C HIS A 41 -61.72 -0.52 -4.00
N CYS A 42 -61.02 -1.54 -4.54
CA CYS A 42 -61.47 -2.67 -5.41
C CYS A 42 -60.36 -3.02 -6.41
N GLY A 43 -59.92 -4.26 -6.68
CA GLY A 43 -60.17 -5.65 -6.25
C GLY A 43 -59.06 -6.50 -6.93
N TRP A 44 -58.41 -7.47 -6.25
CA TRP A 44 -58.66 -8.94 -6.32
C TRP A 44 -58.97 -9.45 -7.75
N ALA A 45 -58.32 -10.48 -8.28
CA ALA A 45 -58.19 -11.80 -7.67
C ALA A 45 -57.07 -12.69 -8.27
N ARG A 46 -56.86 -13.78 -7.53
CA ARG A 46 -55.88 -14.87 -7.60
C ARG A 46 -56.03 -15.79 -8.82
N GLY A 47 -54.97 -16.53 -9.14
CA GLY A 47 -55.05 -17.80 -9.87
C GLY A 47 -53.70 -18.53 -9.86
N ALA A 48 -53.68 -19.76 -9.34
CA ALA A 48 -52.50 -20.55 -9.04
C ALA A 48 -52.33 -21.74 -10.00
N VAL A 49 -51.15 -22.38 -9.93
CA VAL A 49 -50.81 -23.77 -10.31
C VAL A 49 -50.55 -24.06 -11.81
N GLY A 50 -49.43 -24.75 -12.09
CA GLY A 50 -49.28 -25.54 -13.31
C GLY A 50 -47.85 -25.81 -13.77
N SER A 51 -47.22 -26.87 -13.27
CA SER A 51 -46.01 -27.50 -13.83
C SER A 51 -46.37 -28.34 -15.06
N THR A 52 -45.63 -28.31 -16.19
CA THR A 52 -44.95 -29.45 -16.85
C THR A 52 -44.30 -29.11 -18.22
N ARG A 53 -43.02 -29.53 -18.36
CA ARG A 53 -42.26 -30.12 -19.50
C ARG A 53 -42.58 -29.89 -21.01
N LEU A 54 -41.45 -29.77 -21.76
CA LEU A 54 -40.98 -30.56 -22.95
C LEU A 54 -40.83 -29.85 -24.33
N GLY A 55 -39.64 -30.04 -24.94
CA GLY A 55 -39.34 -30.02 -26.40
C GLY A 55 -38.64 -28.75 -26.93
N ILE A 56 -37.30 -28.68 -27.06
CA ILE A 56 -36.37 -29.19 -28.11
C ILE A 56 -36.57 -28.60 -29.53
N HIS A 57 -35.59 -27.80 -29.95
CA HIS A 57 -34.94 -27.61 -31.29
C HIS A 57 -34.36 -26.18 -31.31
N GLY A 58 -33.13 -25.84 -31.69
CA GLY A 58 -32.02 -26.54 -32.32
C GLY A 58 -31.16 -25.49 -33.07
N ALA A 59 -29.84 -25.54 -32.87
CA ALA A 59 -28.75 -25.02 -33.72
C ALA A 59 -28.49 -23.50 -33.89
N GLY A 60 -27.22 -23.12 -33.69
CA GLY A 60 -26.62 -21.91 -34.29
C GLY A 60 -25.52 -21.23 -33.47
N SER A 61 -24.26 -21.62 -33.64
CA SER A 61 -23.05 -20.85 -33.27
C SER A 61 -22.06 -20.93 -34.45
N PRO A 62 -20.94 -20.19 -34.45
CA PRO A 62 -20.68 -18.75 -34.60
C PRO A 62 -19.94 -18.47 -35.96
N PRO A 63 -19.31 -17.31 -36.31
CA PRO A 63 -18.03 -16.85 -35.72
C PRO A 63 -17.74 -15.31 -35.73
N ARG A 64 -16.63 -14.90 -35.08
CA ARG A 64 -15.86 -13.64 -35.23
C ARG A 64 -14.97 -13.68 -36.51
N PRO A 65 -13.98 -12.79 -36.78
CA PRO A 65 -13.75 -11.32 -36.52
C PRO A 65 -13.32 -10.54 -37.80
N ALA A 66 -13.20 -9.19 -37.76
CA ALA A 66 -12.18 -8.40 -38.49
C ALA A 66 -12.16 -6.90 -38.10
N ASP A 67 -10.96 -6.42 -37.73
CA ASP A 67 -10.46 -5.02 -37.73
C ASP A 67 -10.16 -4.56 -39.20
N PRO A 68 -9.62 -3.35 -39.53
CA PRO A 68 -9.41 -2.07 -38.82
C PRO A 68 -9.76 -0.82 -39.68
N THR A 69 -9.37 0.39 -39.22
CA THR A 69 -8.94 1.61 -39.96
C THR A 69 -9.75 2.92 -39.86
N ALA A 70 -9.04 3.93 -39.35
CA ALA A 70 -8.90 5.33 -39.80
C ALA A 70 -10.07 6.35 -39.73
N LEU A 71 -9.77 7.43 -38.98
CA LEU A 71 -10.35 8.79 -38.98
C LEU A 71 -10.43 9.43 -40.38
N PRO A 72 -11.36 10.39 -40.63
CA PRO A 72 -11.09 11.84 -40.42
C PRO A 72 -12.29 12.58 -39.76
N LEU A 73 -12.08 13.55 -38.84
CA LEU A 73 -11.87 15.00 -39.03
C LEU A 73 -13.06 15.82 -39.58
N CYS A 74 -13.26 16.98 -38.93
CA CYS A 74 -14.15 18.13 -39.25
C CYS A 74 -15.62 17.99 -38.82
N SER A 75 -16.34 19.00 -38.35
CA SER A 75 -16.05 20.37 -37.88
C SER A 75 -17.41 21.00 -37.53
N ALA A 76 -17.43 21.77 -36.44
CA ALA A 76 -18.23 22.99 -36.26
C ALA A 76 -19.76 22.95 -36.10
N SER A 77 -20.17 23.75 -35.10
CA SER A 77 -21.34 24.65 -35.13
C SER A 77 -22.69 24.11 -34.69
N THR A 78 -22.96 24.35 -33.41
CA THR A 78 -24.28 24.67 -32.86
C THR A 78 -24.81 25.97 -33.48
N THR A 79 -25.87 25.85 -34.29
CA THR A 79 -26.86 26.91 -34.46
C THR A 79 -28.24 26.33 -34.23
N LEU A 80 -28.86 26.72 -33.11
CA LEU A 80 -30.30 26.61 -32.94
C LEU A 80 -30.97 27.55 -33.96
N ALA A 81 -31.69 26.97 -34.91
CA ALA A 81 -32.75 27.64 -35.62
C ALA A 81 -34.01 26.77 -35.50
N SER A 82 -35.01 27.35 -34.87
CA SER A 82 -36.39 26.88 -34.82
C SER A 82 -36.97 26.84 -36.23
N SER A 83 -37.69 25.76 -36.55
CA SER A 83 -38.60 25.69 -37.69
C SER A 83 -39.74 24.76 -37.31
N CYS A 84 -40.87 25.35 -36.95
CA CYS A 84 -42.15 24.66 -36.83
C CYS A 84 -42.91 24.88 -38.14
N SER A 85 -43.29 23.80 -38.83
CA SER A 85 -44.18 23.85 -39.99
C SER A 85 -45.49 23.09 -39.71
N ARG A 86 -46.48 23.89 -39.33
CA ARG A 86 -47.87 24.00 -39.84
C ARG A 86 -48.73 22.76 -40.12
N SER A 87 -50.02 22.95 -39.76
CA SER A 87 -51.28 22.49 -40.38
C SER A 87 -52.06 21.51 -39.47
N LYS A 88 -53.35 21.70 -39.11
CA LYS A 88 -54.47 22.29 -39.87
C LYS A 88 -55.71 22.50 -38.97
N GLY A 89 -56.51 23.54 -39.29
CA GLY A 89 -57.96 23.67 -39.05
C GLY A 89 -58.37 24.36 -37.74
N ASN A 90 -59.40 25.20 -37.64
CA ASN A 90 -60.33 25.84 -38.59
C ASN A 90 -61.10 26.91 -37.77
N GLY A 91 -61.54 28.01 -38.38
CA GLY A 91 -62.67 28.84 -37.89
C GLY A 91 -62.39 30.29 -37.50
N HIS A 92 -62.69 31.22 -38.42
CA HIS A 92 -63.07 32.63 -38.16
C HIS A 92 -64.50 32.70 -37.54
N PRO A 93 -65.01 33.83 -36.98
CA PRO A 93 -64.69 35.24 -37.32
C PRO A 93 -64.58 36.27 -36.17
N CYS A 94 -64.19 37.48 -36.58
CA CYS A 94 -64.26 38.83 -35.99
C CYS A 94 -65.09 39.01 -34.71
N GLY A 95 -64.72 39.82 -33.73
CA GLY A 95 -63.64 40.79 -33.55
C GLY A 95 -63.80 41.42 -32.16
N TRP A 96 -62.81 42.20 -31.73
CA TRP A 96 -62.85 43.34 -30.78
C TRP A 96 -61.42 43.53 -30.26
N ALA A 97 -60.65 44.31 -31.05
CA ALA A 97 -59.33 44.77 -30.68
C ALA A 97 -59.47 46.01 -29.79
N ALA A 98 -59.40 45.83 -28.46
CA ALA A 98 -59.18 46.95 -27.53
C ALA A 98 -58.67 46.54 -26.12
N GLY A 99 -58.38 45.25 -25.86
CA GLY A 99 -58.01 44.79 -24.50
C GLY A 99 -56.54 44.39 -24.28
N TYR A 100 -55.80 44.04 -25.32
CA TYR A 100 -54.49 43.36 -25.16
C TYR A 100 -53.26 44.26 -25.26
N ALA A 101 -53.43 45.51 -25.73
CA ALA A 101 -52.32 46.47 -25.80
C ALA A 101 -51.93 47.01 -24.41
N MET A 102 -52.88 47.16 -23.48
CA MET A 102 -52.58 47.64 -22.13
C MET A 102 -51.96 46.57 -21.22
N LEU A 103 -52.26 45.29 -21.43
CA LEU A 103 -51.67 44.21 -20.61
C LEU A 103 -50.22 43.92 -21.00
N SER A 104 -49.88 44.03 -22.29
CA SER A 104 -48.49 43.89 -22.75
C SER A 104 -47.62 45.06 -22.32
N LEU A 105 -48.16 46.28 -22.29
CA LEU A 105 -47.42 47.46 -21.81
C LEU A 105 -47.21 47.42 -20.28
N LEU A 106 -48.17 46.93 -19.50
CA LEU A 106 -48.04 46.72 -18.04
C LEU A 106 -47.07 45.60 -17.66
N LEU A 107 -46.91 44.57 -18.51
CA LEU A 107 -45.91 43.52 -18.32
C LEU A 107 -44.49 44.00 -18.69
N ILE A 108 -44.36 44.86 -19.70
CA ILE A 108 -43.08 45.48 -20.06
C ILE A 108 -42.67 46.53 -19.02
N LEU A 109 -43.62 47.31 -18.48
CA LEU A 109 -43.35 48.29 -17.41
C LEU A 109 -43.11 47.65 -16.04
N SER A 110 -43.71 46.48 -15.73
CA SER A 110 -43.37 45.72 -14.51
C SER A 110 -42.04 44.97 -14.61
N GLY A 111 -41.58 44.64 -15.84
CA GLY A 111 -40.21 44.16 -16.09
C GLY A 111 -39.13 45.25 -16.03
N LEU A 112 -39.46 46.48 -16.41
CA LEU A 112 -38.53 47.64 -16.30
C LEU A 112 -38.47 48.25 -14.89
N GLY A 113 -39.50 48.06 -14.06
CA GLY A 113 -39.52 48.48 -12.65
C GLY A 113 -38.72 47.59 -11.69
N GLN A 114 -38.15 46.46 -12.16
CA GLN A 114 -37.28 45.59 -11.36
C GLN A 114 -35.78 45.76 -11.65
N LEU A 115 -35.39 46.71 -12.52
CA LEU A 115 -33.97 47.05 -12.75
C LEU A 115 -33.44 48.23 -11.92
N THR A 116 -34.23 48.78 -11.00
CA THR A 116 -33.75 49.80 -10.04
C THR A 116 -34.02 49.39 -8.59
N SER A 117 -33.47 48.25 -8.18
CA SER A 117 -33.11 48.02 -6.77
C SER A 117 -31.89 47.10 -6.65
N ALA A 118 -30.81 47.43 -7.36
CA ALA A 118 -29.49 46.93 -7.01
C ALA A 118 -28.98 47.80 -5.84
N GLY A 119 -29.16 47.30 -4.61
CA GLY A 119 -28.43 47.79 -3.44
C GLY A 119 -26.91 47.61 -3.67
N PRO A 120 -26.06 48.45 -3.06
CA PRO A 120 -24.67 48.60 -3.47
C PRO A 120 -23.81 47.40 -3.09
N HIS A 121 -22.88 47.08 -4.00
CA HIS A 121 -21.80 46.07 -3.92
C HIS A 121 -22.14 44.62 -4.29
N SER A 122 -22.18 44.37 -5.59
CA SER A 122 -21.66 43.15 -6.21
C SER A 122 -20.85 43.56 -7.43
N GLU A 123 -19.58 43.93 -7.22
CA GLU A 123 -18.64 44.12 -8.33
C GLU A 123 -18.38 42.77 -8.99
N THR A 124 -18.83 42.60 -10.24
CA THR A 124 -18.44 41.48 -11.08
C THR A 124 -16.91 41.40 -11.16
N PRO A 125 -16.30 40.19 -11.07
CA PRO A 125 -14.86 40.07 -11.25
C PRO A 125 -14.52 40.55 -12.66
N VAL A 126 -13.64 41.55 -12.75
CA VAL A 126 -13.15 42.08 -14.04
C VAL A 126 -12.35 40.96 -14.72
N LEU A 127 -12.99 40.32 -15.72
CA LEU A 127 -12.38 39.34 -16.59
C LEU A 127 -11.64 40.10 -17.70
N GLN A 128 -10.35 39.83 -17.86
CA GLN A 128 -9.52 40.46 -18.88
C GLN A 128 -8.91 39.41 -19.81
N ILE A 129 -8.91 39.67 -21.11
CA ILE A 129 -8.21 38.84 -22.09
C ILE A 129 -6.81 39.42 -22.31
N THR A 130 -5.80 38.54 -22.33
CA THR A 130 -4.41 38.87 -22.62
C THR A 130 -3.79 37.83 -23.54
N VAL A 131 -2.73 38.19 -24.25
CA VAL A 131 -1.90 37.26 -25.03
C VAL A 131 -0.51 37.24 -24.39
N PRO A 132 -0.16 36.18 -23.64
CA PRO A 132 1.16 36.02 -23.03
C PRO A 132 2.26 35.94 -24.09
N GLN A 133 3.30 36.74 -23.94
CA GLN A 133 4.46 36.74 -24.84
C GLN A 133 5.63 36.02 -24.18
N LYS A 134 6.10 34.91 -24.77
CA LYS A 134 7.32 34.23 -24.31
C LYS A 134 8.53 35.01 -24.80
N ILE A 135 9.35 35.49 -23.88
CA ILE A 135 10.61 36.18 -24.19
C ILE A 135 11.69 35.12 -24.36
N GLN A 136 12.25 34.97 -25.56
CA GLN A 136 13.36 34.04 -25.80
C GLN A 136 14.67 34.64 -25.27
N THR A 137 15.38 33.90 -24.43
CA THR A 137 16.76 34.21 -24.04
C THR A 137 17.71 33.65 -25.10
N ASN A 138 18.42 34.51 -25.82
CA ASN A 138 19.43 34.12 -26.80
C ASN A 138 20.64 33.47 -26.11
N THR A 139 20.57 32.16 -25.87
CA THR A 139 21.73 31.34 -25.48
C THR A 139 21.73 30.07 -26.33
N ASN A 140 22.79 29.89 -27.12
CA ASN A 140 22.99 28.81 -28.11
C ASN A 140 23.22 27.41 -27.48
N ASP A 141 22.50 27.05 -26.42
CA ASP A 141 22.55 25.72 -25.82
C ASP A 141 21.12 25.19 -25.65
N GLY A 142 20.77 24.14 -26.39
CA GLY A 142 19.43 23.54 -26.44
C GLY A 142 18.92 22.97 -25.12
N ASP A 143 19.78 22.85 -24.09
CA ASP A 143 19.45 22.27 -22.78
C ASP A 143 18.97 23.34 -21.76
N VAL A 144 19.35 24.61 -21.92
CA VAL A 144 19.01 25.70 -20.98
C VAL A 144 17.59 26.25 -21.20
N SER A 145 17.02 26.07 -22.40
CA SER A 145 15.71 26.61 -22.77
C SER A 145 14.52 25.87 -22.12
N GLU A 146 14.72 24.67 -21.54
CA GLU A 146 13.65 23.93 -20.86
C GLU A 146 13.56 24.22 -19.36
N THR A 147 14.64 24.67 -18.70
CA THR A 147 14.65 24.85 -17.25
C THR A 147 14.15 26.21 -16.81
N HIS A 148 14.29 27.23 -17.67
CA HIS A 148 13.83 28.60 -17.40
C HIS A 148 12.87 29.07 -18.49
N ALA A 149 11.85 29.81 -18.09
CA ALA A 149 10.94 30.46 -19.01
C ALA A 149 10.66 31.90 -18.56
N THR A 150 10.54 32.82 -19.52
CA THR A 150 10.16 34.20 -19.23
C THR A 150 8.94 34.56 -20.04
N TYR A 151 7.91 35.08 -19.36
CA TYR A 151 6.68 35.52 -19.98
C TYR A 151 6.37 36.97 -19.64
N SER A 152 5.98 37.76 -20.63
CA SER A 152 5.35 39.07 -20.43
C SER A 152 3.83 38.89 -20.55
N ILE A 153 3.09 39.26 -19.51
CA ILE A 153 1.63 39.15 -19.46
C ILE A 153 1.06 40.52 -19.09
N LYS A 154 0.06 41.00 -19.85
CA LYS A 154 -0.60 42.28 -19.57
C LYS A 154 -1.76 42.09 -18.61
N ILE A 155 -1.68 42.67 -17.43
CA ILE A 155 -2.72 42.64 -16.40
C ILE A 155 -3.13 44.09 -16.13
N GLU A 156 -4.43 44.38 -16.22
CA GLU A 156 -5.04 45.70 -16.09
C GLU A 156 -4.36 46.76 -16.97
N GLY A 157 -4.01 46.38 -18.21
CA GLY A 157 -3.32 47.24 -19.17
C GLY A 157 -1.81 47.41 -18.94
N LYS A 158 -1.27 46.94 -17.81
CA LYS A 158 0.17 47.02 -17.48
C LYS A 158 0.89 45.70 -17.79
N PRO A 159 2.03 45.71 -18.52
CA PRO A 159 2.82 44.51 -18.74
C PRO A 159 3.59 44.13 -17.46
N TYR A 160 3.53 42.86 -17.09
CA TYR A 160 4.33 42.26 -16.01
C TYR A 160 5.24 41.18 -16.59
N THR A 161 6.51 41.19 -16.19
CA THR A 161 7.50 40.19 -16.60
C THR A 161 7.64 39.13 -15.52
N PHE A 162 7.36 37.89 -15.88
CA PHE A 162 7.42 36.73 -15.00
C PHE A 162 8.64 35.87 -15.32
N LEU A 163 9.49 35.68 -14.32
CA LEU A 163 10.67 34.83 -14.37
C LEU A 163 10.31 33.48 -13.75
N LEU A 164 10.36 32.42 -14.55
CA LEU A 164 9.89 31.09 -14.18
C LEU A 164 11.02 30.08 -14.24
N GLU A 165 11.10 29.23 -13.21
CA GLU A 165 11.97 28.07 -13.11
C GLU A 165 11.10 26.80 -13.11
N LYS A 166 11.48 25.82 -13.92
CA LYS A 166 10.81 24.52 -13.99
C LYS A 166 10.99 23.82 -12.65
N GLN A 167 9.89 23.43 -12.02
CA GLN A 167 9.97 22.70 -10.76
C GLN A 167 10.62 21.33 -11.00
N SER A 168 11.30 20.79 -9.99
CA SER A 168 11.94 19.47 -10.05
C SER A 168 11.38 18.57 -8.96
N PHE A 169 10.11 18.18 -9.10
CA PHE A 169 9.41 17.37 -8.11
C PHE A 169 9.15 15.93 -8.56
N LEU A 170 9.52 15.53 -9.77
CA LEU A 170 9.49 14.12 -10.17
C LEU A 170 10.83 13.48 -9.90
N HIS A 171 10.81 12.29 -9.29
CA HIS A 171 12.00 11.47 -9.18
C HIS A 171 12.49 11.07 -10.59
N PRO A 172 13.81 10.99 -10.85
CA PRO A 172 14.34 10.62 -12.17
C PRO A 172 13.85 9.26 -12.69
N HIS A 173 13.47 8.36 -11.76
CA HIS A 173 12.91 7.04 -12.04
C HIS A 173 11.44 6.94 -11.67
N PHE A 174 10.70 8.03 -11.82
CA PHE A 174 9.26 8.04 -11.59
C PHE A 174 8.57 7.02 -12.50
N LEU A 175 7.81 6.11 -11.89
CA LEU A 175 7.01 5.09 -12.56
C LEU A 175 5.57 5.16 -12.08
N VAL A 176 4.65 4.87 -13.01
CA VAL A 176 3.24 4.70 -12.71
C VAL A 176 2.94 3.20 -12.67
N TYR A 177 2.36 2.71 -11.58
CA TYR A 177 2.01 1.31 -11.40
C TYR A 177 0.50 1.12 -11.59
N LEU A 178 0.14 0.15 -12.42
CA LEU A 178 -1.24 -0.14 -12.84
C LEU A 178 -1.53 -1.63 -12.69
N TYR A 179 -2.80 -1.97 -12.57
CA TYR A 179 -3.27 -3.35 -12.53
C TYR A 179 -3.97 -3.71 -13.84
N ASN A 180 -3.59 -4.84 -14.42
CA ASN A 180 -4.29 -5.41 -15.57
C ASN A 180 -5.56 -6.16 -15.14
N GLU A 181 -6.35 -6.65 -16.10
CA GLU A 181 -7.59 -7.39 -15.84
C GLU A 181 -7.38 -8.68 -15.04
N SER A 182 -6.18 -9.27 -15.11
CA SER A 182 -5.79 -10.44 -14.32
C SER A 182 -5.27 -10.09 -12.91
N GLY A 183 -5.32 -8.81 -12.50
CA GLY A 183 -4.88 -8.35 -11.18
C GLY A 183 -3.35 -8.32 -10.98
N THR A 184 -2.56 -8.47 -12.04
CA THR A 184 -1.09 -8.34 -12.00
C THR A 184 -0.67 -6.89 -12.14
N LEU A 185 0.30 -6.48 -11.32
CA LEU A 185 0.87 -5.14 -11.31
C LEU A 185 1.90 -4.99 -12.43
N TYR A 186 1.79 -3.95 -13.24
CA TYR A 186 2.78 -3.58 -14.26
C TYR A 186 3.16 -2.10 -14.13
N ALA A 187 4.36 -1.77 -14.60
CA ALA A 187 4.88 -0.40 -14.58
C ALA A 187 4.75 0.24 -15.97
N ASP A 188 4.20 1.45 -16.00
CA ASP A 188 4.16 2.32 -17.17
C ASP A 188 5.19 3.44 -17.03
N SER A 189 6.13 3.48 -17.97
CA SER A 189 7.23 4.45 -18.03
C SER A 189 6.97 5.61 -18.99
N SER A 190 5.82 5.65 -19.67
CA SER A 190 5.47 6.70 -20.64
C SER A 190 5.44 8.11 -20.03
N PHE A 191 5.20 8.21 -18.72
CA PHE A 191 5.15 9.45 -17.95
C PHE A 191 6.50 9.92 -17.39
N SER A 192 7.59 9.23 -17.74
CA SER A 192 8.96 9.59 -17.32
C SER A 192 9.53 10.83 -18.03
N LYS A 193 8.92 11.25 -19.16
CA LYS A 193 9.41 12.36 -20.01
C LYS A 193 9.23 13.78 -19.42
N GLY A 194 8.89 13.88 -18.13
CA GLY A 194 8.86 15.15 -17.39
C GLY A 194 7.49 15.85 -17.39
N HIS A 195 7.43 16.98 -16.67
CA HIS A 195 6.22 17.76 -16.45
C HIS A 195 6.43 19.23 -16.86
N CYS A 196 5.34 19.98 -17.02
CA CYS A 196 5.34 21.37 -17.53
C CYS A 196 5.06 22.42 -16.43
N PHE A 197 5.41 22.12 -15.18
CA PHE A 197 5.09 22.98 -14.03
C PHE A 197 6.28 23.84 -13.66
N TYR A 198 6.01 25.13 -13.50
CA TYR A 198 6.99 26.16 -13.21
C TYR A 198 6.57 26.94 -11.98
N GLN A 199 7.56 27.40 -11.22
CA GLN A 199 7.40 28.37 -10.15
C GLN A 199 8.25 29.60 -10.43
N GLY A 200 7.91 30.74 -9.85
CA GLY A 200 8.68 31.95 -10.09
C GLY A 200 8.15 33.18 -9.39
N TYR A 201 8.57 34.33 -9.89
CA TYR A 201 8.20 35.64 -9.37
C TYR A 201 8.08 36.66 -10.51
N ALA A 202 7.37 37.75 -10.26
CA ALA A 202 7.36 38.92 -11.12
C ALA A 202 8.63 39.76 -10.87
N ALA A 203 9.36 40.09 -11.94
CA ALA A 203 10.65 40.79 -11.85
C ALA A 203 10.54 42.13 -11.12
N ASP A 204 9.44 42.85 -11.34
CA ASP A 204 9.22 44.21 -10.85
C ASP A 204 8.48 44.27 -9.49
N ILE A 205 8.08 43.12 -8.93
CA ILE A 205 7.32 43.05 -7.67
C ILE A 205 8.05 42.14 -6.66
N PRO A 206 8.63 42.71 -5.58
CA PRO A 206 9.31 41.93 -4.56
C PRO A 206 8.31 41.01 -3.82
N LYS A 207 8.74 39.79 -3.45
CA LYS A 207 7.93 38.77 -2.76
C LYS A 207 6.68 38.29 -3.53
N SER A 208 6.58 38.57 -4.82
CA SER A 208 5.58 37.94 -5.68
C SER A 208 5.85 36.44 -5.83
N VAL A 209 4.80 35.65 -5.99
CA VAL A 209 4.90 34.19 -6.16
C VAL A 209 4.00 33.75 -7.29
N VAL A 210 4.55 32.95 -8.19
CA VAL A 210 3.87 32.50 -9.40
C VAL A 210 3.96 30.99 -9.49
N ALA A 211 2.84 30.34 -9.77
CA ALA A 211 2.75 28.91 -10.05
C ALA A 211 2.00 28.72 -11.37
N LEU A 212 2.69 28.23 -12.40
CA LEU A 212 2.14 28.08 -13.74
C LEU A 212 2.41 26.70 -14.32
N ARG A 213 1.45 26.18 -15.09
CA ARG A 213 1.64 25.05 -15.99
C ARG A 213 1.59 25.53 -17.43
N THR A 214 2.43 24.96 -18.29
CA THR A 214 2.55 25.35 -19.70
C THR A 214 2.17 24.25 -20.69
N CYS A 215 1.61 23.12 -20.23
CA CYS A 215 1.34 21.92 -21.05
C CYS A 215 0.40 22.23 -22.23
N SER A 216 -0.70 22.93 -21.96
CA SER A 216 -1.76 23.25 -22.92
C SER A 216 -2.15 24.72 -22.76
N GLY A 217 -1.20 25.62 -22.95
CA GLY A 217 -1.34 27.04 -22.59
C GLY A 217 -0.91 27.33 -21.15
N LEU A 218 -0.82 28.62 -20.81
CA LEU A 218 -0.57 29.07 -19.45
C LEU A 218 -1.82 28.88 -18.59
N ARG A 219 -1.69 28.10 -17.52
CA ARG A 219 -2.71 28.01 -16.47
C ARG A 219 -2.08 28.09 -15.10
N GLY A 220 -2.67 28.81 -14.17
CA GLY A 220 -2.22 28.81 -12.78
C GLY A 220 -2.54 30.07 -12.00
N LEU A 221 -1.73 30.34 -10.98
CA LEU A 221 -1.96 31.38 -9.97
C LEU A 221 -0.80 32.37 -9.95
N LEU A 222 -1.14 33.66 -9.96
CA LEU A 222 -0.20 34.77 -9.88
C LEU A 222 -0.50 35.56 -8.60
N GLN A 223 0.42 35.56 -7.63
CA GLN A 223 0.33 36.42 -6.46
C GLN A 223 1.19 37.66 -6.68
N LEU A 224 0.53 38.81 -6.83
CA LEU A 224 1.16 40.12 -6.98
C LEU A 224 0.77 40.97 -5.76
N ASP A 225 1.74 41.24 -4.88
CA ASP A 225 1.50 41.89 -3.58
C ASP A 225 0.39 41.18 -2.78
N ASN A 226 -0.68 41.90 -2.40
CA ASN A 226 -1.83 41.38 -1.65
C ASN A 226 -2.98 40.91 -2.57
N ILE A 227 -2.75 40.78 -3.88
CA ILE A 227 -3.78 40.40 -4.86
C ILE A 227 -3.40 39.09 -5.55
N SER A 228 -4.33 38.13 -5.54
CA SER A 228 -4.21 36.89 -6.31
C SER A 228 -4.96 37.01 -7.63
N TYR A 229 -4.32 36.58 -8.72
CA TYR A 229 -4.94 36.44 -10.04
C TYR A 229 -4.90 34.97 -10.49
N GLY A 230 -5.94 34.55 -11.19
CA GLY A 230 -5.95 33.29 -11.95
C GLY A 230 -5.71 33.58 -13.43
N ILE A 231 -5.01 32.68 -14.11
CA ILE A 231 -4.86 32.69 -15.57
C ILE A 231 -5.27 31.34 -16.14
N GLU A 232 -6.07 31.36 -17.21
CA GLU A 232 -6.50 30.15 -17.93
C GLU A 232 -6.49 30.38 -19.44
N PRO A 233 -6.19 29.36 -20.26
CA PRO A 233 -6.26 29.47 -21.72
C PRO A 233 -7.71 29.56 -22.19
N LEU A 234 -7.97 30.35 -23.22
CA LEU A 234 -9.27 30.37 -23.91
C LEU A 234 -9.35 29.14 -24.83
N GLU A 235 -10.20 28.17 -24.51
CA GLU A 235 -10.35 26.97 -25.34
C GLU A 235 -10.81 27.36 -26.76
N SER A 236 -10.06 26.92 -27.78
CA SER A 236 -10.31 27.16 -29.23
C SER A 236 -9.85 28.51 -29.81
N SER A 237 -9.01 29.29 -29.11
CA SER A 237 -8.43 30.53 -29.69
C SER A 237 -7.22 30.23 -30.61
N PRO A 238 -7.18 30.75 -31.85
CA PRO A 238 -6.03 30.61 -32.76
C PRO A 238 -4.83 31.52 -32.39
N THR A 239 -5.03 32.50 -31.50
CA THR A 239 -4.07 33.58 -31.16
C THR A 239 -3.40 33.40 -29.79
N TYR A 240 -3.53 32.22 -29.16
CA TYR A 240 -2.94 31.91 -27.84
C TYR A 240 -3.41 32.90 -26.75
N GLU A 241 -4.71 33.22 -26.76
CA GLU A 241 -5.33 34.11 -25.79
C GLU A 241 -5.61 33.42 -24.46
N HIS A 242 -5.49 34.18 -23.38
CA HIS A 242 -5.72 33.76 -22.00
C HIS A 242 -6.66 34.71 -21.31
N VAL A 243 -7.51 34.17 -20.45
CA VAL A 243 -8.29 34.95 -19.49
C VAL A 243 -7.49 35.11 -18.21
N VAL A 244 -7.38 36.35 -17.74
CA VAL A 244 -6.86 36.70 -16.42
C VAL A 244 -7.99 37.30 -15.62
N TYR A 245 -8.15 36.84 -14.39
CA TYR A 245 -9.19 37.32 -13.48
C TYR A 245 -8.65 37.45 -12.07
N ARG A 246 -9.14 38.47 -11.36
CA ARG A 246 -8.82 38.67 -9.95
C ARG A 246 -9.59 37.66 -9.10
N ILE A 247 -8.88 36.97 -8.21
CA ILE A 247 -9.49 36.03 -7.25
C ILE A 247 -9.87 36.82 -6.00
N LYS A 248 -11.18 36.94 -5.75
CA LYS A 248 -11.73 37.51 -4.50
C LYS A 248 -12.09 36.35 -3.55
N ASN A 249 -11.78 36.50 -2.26
CA ASN A 249 -12.23 35.59 -1.22
C ASN A 249 -13.58 36.08 -0.69
N ASP A 250 -14.62 35.93 -1.51
CA ASP A 250 -15.98 36.16 -1.01
C ASP A 250 -16.39 34.92 -0.21
N ALA A 251 -16.80 35.13 1.04
CA ALA A 251 -17.38 34.09 1.87
C ALA A 251 -18.68 33.61 1.20
N ILE A 252 -18.60 32.56 0.37
CA ILE A 252 -19.78 31.96 -0.24
C ILE A 252 -20.55 31.26 0.88
N GLY A 253 -21.63 31.90 1.31
CA GLY A 253 -22.65 31.33 2.18
C GLY A 253 -23.39 30.20 1.47
N HIS A 254 -22.88 28.97 1.59
CA HIS A 254 -23.68 27.77 1.41
C HIS A 254 -23.83 27.06 2.75
N SER A 255 -24.98 27.31 3.38
CA SER A 255 -25.46 26.62 4.57
C SER A 255 -25.63 25.12 4.28
N SER A 256 -24.77 24.29 4.89
CA SER A 256 -25.02 22.89 5.32
C SER A 256 -23.73 22.27 5.90
N PHE A 257 -23.09 22.93 6.86
CA PHE A 257 -22.23 22.24 7.83
C PHE A 257 -22.69 22.70 9.20
N GLN A 258 -23.41 21.82 9.88
CA GLN A 258 -23.92 22.07 11.21
C GLN A 258 -22.72 22.23 12.15
N GLU A 259 -22.58 23.43 12.72
CA GLU A 259 -21.74 23.71 13.87
C GLU A 259 -22.08 22.71 14.97
N ASN A 260 -21.22 21.72 15.19
CA ASN A 260 -21.05 20.98 16.44
C ASN A 260 -19.98 19.91 16.24
N TYR A 261 -18.71 20.28 16.32
CA TYR A 261 -17.64 19.34 16.66
C TYR A 261 -16.98 19.78 17.97
N PRO A 262 -16.88 18.88 18.95
CA PRO A 262 -16.07 19.15 20.13
C PRO A 262 -14.62 19.21 19.69
N VAL A 263 -13.98 20.36 19.90
CA VAL A 263 -12.52 20.46 19.97
C VAL A 263 -12.09 19.46 21.04
N ALA A 264 -11.57 18.31 20.61
CA ALA A 264 -10.85 17.42 21.50
C ALA A 264 -9.57 18.17 21.89
N GLN A 265 -9.67 18.87 23.01
CA GLN A 265 -8.55 19.45 23.72
C GLN A 265 -7.67 18.28 24.19
N TYR A 266 -6.83 17.75 23.30
CA TYR A 266 -5.66 16.99 23.69
C TYR A 266 -4.72 17.98 24.36
N THR A 267 -4.90 18.16 25.67
CA THR A 267 -3.80 18.53 26.55
C THR A 267 -2.82 17.36 26.53
N ASP A 268 -1.97 17.29 25.51
CA ASP A 268 -0.74 16.54 25.64
C ASP A 268 0.29 17.48 26.29
N GLN A 269 0.84 17.02 27.40
CA GLN A 269 1.85 17.72 28.17
C GLN A 269 3.13 17.77 27.32
N SER A 270 3.27 18.80 26.50
CA SER A 270 4.57 19.17 25.95
C SER A 270 5.50 19.49 27.13
N TYR A 271 6.46 18.60 27.39
CA TYR A 271 7.62 18.93 28.20
C TYR A 271 8.35 20.04 27.44
N ARG A 272 8.22 21.29 27.88
CA ARG A 272 9.09 22.38 27.43
C ARG A 272 10.50 22.09 27.95
N ILE A 273 11.30 21.38 27.18
CA ILE A 273 12.75 21.40 27.37
C ILE A 273 13.19 22.77 26.85
N LEU A 274 13.45 23.71 27.77
CA LEU A 274 14.19 24.93 27.49
C LEU A 274 15.62 24.54 27.12
N VAL A 275 15.84 24.21 25.85
CA VAL A 275 17.18 24.20 25.27
C VAL A 275 17.52 25.65 24.96
N LYS A 276 18.52 26.17 25.67
CA LYS A 276 19.12 27.48 25.40
C LYS A 276 19.60 27.47 23.95
N SER A 277 18.97 28.27 23.08
CA SER A 277 19.37 28.35 21.68
C SER A 277 20.70 29.08 21.59
N ASP A 278 21.78 28.36 21.29
CA ASP A 278 22.91 29.01 20.66
C ASP A 278 22.49 29.46 19.26
N THR A 279 22.65 30.75 19.02
CA THR A 279 22.38 31.45 17.77
C THR A 279 23.27 30.93 16.65
N ASN A 280 22.92 29.79 16.07
CA ASN A 280 23.42 29.35 14.78
C ASN A 280 22.33 29.50 13.73
N SER A 281 22.21 30.71 13.20
CA SER A 281 21.39 31.11 12.04
C SER A 281 21.76 30.38 10.73
N GLY A 282 22.75 29.48 10.73
CA GLY A 282 23.22 28.74 9.55
C GLY A 282 22.47 27.45 9.19
N ALA A 283 21.63 26.89 10.08
CA ALA A 283 20.96 25.60 9.83
C ALA A 283 19.76 25.67 8.85
N MET A 284 19.31 26.88 8.50
CA MET A 284 18.12 27.14 7.68
C MET A 284 18.39 27.06 6.15
N LEU A 285 19.66 27.02 5.73
CA LEU A 285 20.06 27.22 4.33
C LEU A 285 20.18 25.95 3.48
N SER A 286 20.05 24.74 4.04
CA SER A 286 20.07 23.51 3.23
C SER A 286 18.68 23.21 2.65
N LYS A 287 18.59 23.14 1.32
CA LYS A 287 17.43 22.60 0.59
C LYS A 287 17.24 21.13 1.01
N ARG A 288 16.02 20.77 1.37
CA ARG A 288 15.67 19.42 1.84
C ARG A 288 14.69 18.77 0.88
N THR A 289 14.78 17.47 0.70
CA THR A 289 13.91 16.72 -0.23
C THR A 289 13.09 15.69 0.54
N LEU A 290 11.77 15.76 0.41
CA LEU A 290 10.82 14.81 0.97
C LEU A 290 10.30 13.92 -0.16
N LYS A 291 10.64 12.63 -0.15
CA LYS A 291 10.19 11.67 -1.15
C LYS A 291 8.83 11.08 -0.76
N ILE A 292 7.88 11.10 -1.70
CA ILE A 292 6.50 10.64 -1.48
C ILE A 292 6.05 9.70 -2.58
N GLN A 293 5.50 8.55 -2.19
CA GLN A 293 4.73 7.65 -3.04
C GLN A 293 3.23 7.94 -2.88
N ILE A 294 2.52 8.02 -4.00
CA ILE A 294 1.06 8.20 -4.01
C ILE A 294 0.37 6.92 -4.43
N ILE A 295 -0.73 6.60 -3.77
CA ILE A 295 -1.63 5.51 -4.12
C ILE A 295 -3.01 6.10 -4.32
N MET A 296 -3.64 5.78 -5.44
CA MET A 296 -4.97 6.26 -5.79
C MET A 296 -5.97 5.12 -5.74
N ASP A 297 -7.03 5.29 -4.96
CA ASP A 297 -8.11 4.30 -4.88
C ASP A 297 -8.95 4.27 -6.16
N LYS A 298 -9.66 3.16 -6.37
CA LYS A 298 -10.47 2.91 -7.56
C LYS A 298 -11.52 4.00 -7.77
N ALA A 299 -12.20 4.41 -6.70
CA ALA A 299 -13.25 5.42 -6.78
C ALA A 299 -12.69 6.80 -7.19
N MET A 300 -11.49 7.15 -6.73
CA MET A 300 -10.81 8.37 -7.13
C MET A 300 -10.32 8.32 -8.57
N TYR A 301 -9.78 7.19 -8.99
CA TYR A 301 -9.41 6.98 -10.40
C TYR A 301 -10.62 7.14 -11.33
N ASP A 302 -11.77 6.55 -10.93
CA ASP A 302 -13.00 6.65 -11.71
C ASP A 302 -13.56 8.07 -11.72
N TYR A 303 -13.52 8.77 -10.59
CA TYR A 303 -13.93 10.18 -10.52
C TYR A 303 -13.05 11.10 -11.37
N MET A 304 -11.75 10.79 -11.51
CA MET A 304 -10.82 11.53 -12.36
C MET A 304 -10.96 11.24 -13.86
N GLY A 305 -11.97 10.44 -14.26
CA GLY A 305 -12.30 10.17 -15.66
C GLY A 305 -11.80 8.82 -16.18
N SER A 306 -11.36 7.91 -15.29
CA SER A 306 -10.93 6.54 -15.62
C SER A 306 -9.85 6.44 -16.72
N ALA A 307 -9.09 7.51 -16.92
CA ALA A 307 -7.99 7.57 -17.88
C ALA A 307 -6.68 7.85 -17.14
N VAL A 308 -5.69 6.97 -17.32
CA VAL A 308 -4.39 7.05 -16.63
C VAL A 308 -3.72 8.41 -16.86
N ALA A 309 -3.67 8.89 -18.10
CA ALA A 309 -3.04 10.17 -18.42
C ALA A 309 -3.69 11.36 -17.68
N VAL A 310 -5.02 11.37 -17.55
CA VAL A 310 -5.75 12.42 -16.85
C VAL A 310 -5.48 12.35 -15.33
N ALA A 311 -5.50 11.14 -14.75
CA ALA A 311 -5.19 10.95 -13.34
C ALA A 311 -3.75 11.39 -13.00
N VAL A 312 -2.77 11.01 -13.84
CA VAL A 312 -1.36 11.41 -13.68
C VAL A 312 -1.22 12.94 -13.77
N GLU A 313 -1.84 13.59 -14.76
CA GLU A 313 -1.78 15.05 -14.92
C GLU A 313 -2.34 15.78 -13.68
N LYS A 314 -3.45 15.28 -13.11
CA LYS A 314 -4.05 15.83 -11.89
C LYS A 314 -3.16 15.67 -10.68
N VAL A 315 -2.49 14.52 -10.53
CA VAL A 315 -1.49 14.31 -9.46
C VAL A 315 -0.31 15.26 -9.63
N PHE A 316 0.20 15.45 -10.85
CA PHE A 316 1.28 16.42 -11.10
C PHE A 316 0.84 17.86 -10.78
N GLN A 317 -0.42 18.21 -11.07
CA GLN A 317 -0.99 19.51 -10.69
C GLN A 317 -1.02 19.70 -9.17
N ILE A 318 -1.44 18.68 -8.41
CA ILE A 318 -1.43 18.70 -6.95
C ILE A 318 0.01 18.95 -6.44
N PHE A 319 0.98 18.19 -6.94
CA PHE A 319 2.38 18.30 -6.50
C PHE A 319 3.04 19.62 -6.91
N GLY A 320 2.70 20.19 -8.06
CA GLY A 320 3.18 21.51 -8.46
C GLY A 320 2.72 22.63 -7.51
N LEU A 321 1.47 22.55 -7.04
CA LEU A 321 0.93 23.49 -6.06
C LEU A 321 1.54 23.27 -4.66
N ILE A 322 1.68 22.01 -4.23
CA ILE A 322 2.33 21.65 -2.97
C ILE A 322 3.76 22.17 -2.93
N ASN A 323 4.56 21.94 -3.98
CA ASN A 323 5.95 22.43 -4.02
C ASN A 323 6.03 23.95 -3.99
N THR A 324 5.09 24.65 -4.62
CA THR A 324 5.02 26.11 -4.51
C THR A 324 4.77 26.54 -3.06
N MET A 325 3.89 25.85 -2.32
CA MET A 325 3.65 26.11 -0.89
C MET A 325 4.88 25.77 -0.02
N PHE A 326 5.49 24.60 -0.22
CA PHE A 326 6.62 24.11 0.57
C PHE A 326 7.96 24.78 0.25
N SER A 327 8.06 25.48 -0.88
CA SER A 327 9.22 26.32 -1.21
C SER A 327 9.53 27.34 -0.11
N GLN A 328 8.49 27.83 0.59
CA GLN A 328 8.61 28.76 1.73
C GLN A 328 9.38 28.15 2.91
N LEU A 329 9.37 26.83 3.05
CA LEU A 329 10.08 26.07 4.07
C LEU A 329 11.43 25.50 3.57
N ASN A 330 11.87 25.86 2.37
CA ASN A 330 13.03 25.26 1.69
C ASN A 330 12.95 23.72 1.58
N ILE A 331 11.73 23.18 1.45
CA ILE A 331 11.47 21.76 1.20
C ILE A 331 11.01 21.56 -0.24
N THR A 332 11.60 20.59 -0.92
CA THR A 332 11.11 20.03 -2.19
C THR A 332 10.36 18.74 -1.89
N VAL A 333 9.07 18.69 -2.23
CA VAL A 333 8.23 17.50 -2.10
C VAL A 333 8.28 16.71 -3.40
N MET A 334 9.12 15.67 -3.43
CA MET A 334 9.39 14.88 -4.62
C MET A 334 8.49 13.65 -4.71
N LEU A 335 7.73 13.53 -5.79
CA LEU A 335 6.93 12.35 -6.12
C LEU A 335 7.85 11.23 -6.64
N SER A 336 7.91 10.12 -5.90
CA SER A 336 8.77 8.97 -6.23
C SER A 336 8.07 7.97 -7.15
N SER A 337 6.80 7.67 -6.91
CA SER A 337 5.98 6.81 -7.75
C SER A 337 4.48 7.06 -7.53
N LEU A 338 3.68 6.63 -8.49
CA LEU A 338 2.22 6.67 -8.43
C LEU A 338 1.66 5.28 -8.69
N GLU A 339 0.94 4.71 -7.73
CA GLU A 339 0.20 3.45 -7.90
C GLU A 339 -1.29 3.74 -8.02
N ILE A 340 -1.95 3.17 -9.03
CA ILE A 340 -3.38 3.37 -9.28
C ILE A 340 -4.08 2.03 -9.16
N TRP A 341 -5.04 1.93 -8.24
CA TRP A 341 -5.90 0.75 -8.10
C TRP A 341 -7.00 0.78 -9.18
N SER A 342 -6.59 0.57 -10.43
CA SER A 342 -7.44 0.66 -11.62
C SER A 342 -8.48 -0.46 -11.71
N ASP A 343 -8.22 -1.61 -11.07
CA ASP A 343 -9.11 -2.77 -11.00
C ASP A 343 -10.03 -2.69 -9.77
N GLN A 344 -9.46 -2.83 -8.57
CA GLN A 344 -10.17 -2.85 -7.29
C GLN A 344 -9.26 -2.39 -6.15
N ASN A 345 -9.88 -1.90 -5.07
CA ASN A 345 -9.15 -1.45 -3.89
C ASN A 345 -8.47 -2.62 -3.17
N LYS A 346 -7.17 -2.47 -2.84
CA LYS A 346 -6.37 -3.53 -2.18
C LYS A 346 -6.57 -3.58 -0.66
N ILE A 347 -7.20 -2.53 -0.11
CA ILE A 347 -7.73 -2.51 1.25
C ILE A 347 -9.17 -2.03 1.21
N SER A 348 -9.95 -2.38 2.23
CA SER A 348 -11.26 -1.75 2.41
C SER A 348 -11.07 -0.26 2.72
N THR A 349 -11.63 0.59 1.86
CA THR A 349 -11.63 2.04 2.04
C THR A 349 -12.89 2.53 2.73
N SER A 350 -13.67 1.70 3.44
CA SER A 350 -14.89 2.13 4.19
C SER A 350 -14.55 2.82 5.52
N GLY A 351 -15.45 3.59 6.14
CA GLY A 351 -15.22 4.16 7.48
C GLY A 351 -14.48 5.52 7.50
N HIS A 352 -14.06 5.93 8.70
CA HIS A 352 -13.37 7.20 8.95
C HIS A 352 -11.88 7.15 8.54
N ALA A 353 -11.25 8.30 8.29
CA ALA A 353 -9.89 8.34 7.75
C ALA A 353 -8.83 7.74 8.69
N ASP A 354 -9.03 7.84 10.01
CA ASP A 354 -8.20 7.22 11.04
C ASP A 354 -8.31 5.69 11.03
N GLU A 355 -9.52 5.15 10.87
CA GLU A 355 -9.76 3.70 10.72
C GLU A 355 -9.15 3.16 9.42
N ILE A 356 -9.17 3.96 8.35
CA ILE A 356 -8.51 3.60 7.10
C ILE A 356 -6.99 3.67 7.25
N LEU A 357 -6.45 4.71 7.90
CA LEU A 357 -5.02 4.85 8.17
C LEU A 357 -4.47 3.64 8.95
N GLN A 358 -5.21 3.19 9.97
CA GLN A 358 -4.84 2.01 10.76
C GLN A 358 -4.81 0.71 9.94
N ARG A 359 -5.67 0.57 8.91
CA ARG A 359 -5.65 -0.58 7.99
C ARG A 359 -4.60 -0.45 6.88
N PHE A 360 -4.35 0.77 6.44
CA PHE A 360 -3.38 1.06 5.40
C PHE A 360 -1.94 0.83 5.88
N LEU A 361 -1.66 1.14 7.15
CA LEU A 361 -0.33 0.99 7.75
C LEU A 361 0.23 -0.45 7.66
N PRO A 362 -0.50 -1.53 8.07
CA PRO A 362 -0.07 -2.91 7.85
C PRO A 362 0.08 -3.28 6.37
N TRP A 363 -0.82 -2.79 5.50
CA TRP A 363 -0.75 -3.06 4.07
C TRP A 363 0.53 -2.45 3.45
N LYS A 364 0.86 -1.20 3.79
CA LYS A 364 2.14 -0.56 3.42
C LYS A 364 3.33 -1.41 3.88
N GLN A 365 3.32 -1.87 5.12
CA GLN A 365 4.40 -2.69 5.67
C GLN A 365 4.55 -4.05 4.97
N LYS A 366 3.45 -4.66 4.52
CA LYS A 366 3.50 -5.97 3.85
C LYS A 366 3.93 -5.87 2.38
N PHE A 367 3.46 -4.86 1.65
CA PHE A 367 3.59 -4.80 0.19
C PHE A 367 4.54 -3.72 -0.34
N LEU A 368 4.86 -2.71 0.47
CA LEU A 368 5.70 -1.57 0.07
C LEU A 368 7.00 -1.46 0.85
N PHE A 369 7.15 -2.14 2.00
CA PHE A 369 8.34 -2.05 2.86
C PHE A 369 9.65 -2.41 2.14
N GLN A 370 9.56 -3.25 1.11
CA GLN A 370 10.70 -3.67 0.29
C GLN A 370 10.99 -2.72 -0.89
N ARG A 371 10.08 -1.77 -1.17
CA ARG A 371 10.13 -0.90 -2.37
C ARG A 371 10.50 0.55 -2.08
N SER A 372 10.31 1.04 -0.84
CA SER A 372 10.70 2.41 -0.53
C SER A 372 10.75 2.76 0.97
N HIS A 373 11.75 3.54 1.38
CA HIS A 373 11.74 4.29 2.66
C HIS A 373 10.95 5.61 2.56
N ASP A 374 10.30 5.87 1.43
CA ASP A 374 9.54 7.08 1.18
C ASP A 374 8.26 7.15 2.02
N MET A 375 7.77 8.37 2.17
CA MET A 375 6.46 8.64 2.74
C MET A 375 5.35 8.19 1.78
N THR A 376 4.25 7.63 2.28
CA THR A 376 3.19 7.08 1.41
C THR A 376 1.84 7.70 1.71
N TYR A 377 1.14 8.20 0.68
CA TYR A 377 -0.21 8.73 0.83
C TYR A 377 -1.22 7.95 -0.02
N LEU A 378 -2.32 7.54 0.61
CA LEU A 378 -3.47 6.97 -0.08
C LEU A 378 -4.55 8.05 -0.28
N LEU A 379 -4.89 8.31 -1.54
CA LEU A 379 -5.91 9.26 -1.96
C LEU A 379 -7.22 8.52 -2.22
N ILE A 380 -8.30 8.96 -1.56
CA ILE A 380 -9.59 8.27 -1.57
C ILE A 380 -10.72 9.23 -1.92
N TYR A 381 -11.55 8.87 -2.89
CA TYR A 381 -12.73 9.67 -3.22
C TYR A 381 -13.91 9.43 -2.27
N ARG A 382 -14.61 10.51 -1.90
CA ARG A 382 -15.84 10.48 -1.08
C ARG A 382 -16.89 11.47 -1.58
N ASN A 383 -18.15 11.04 -1.64
CA ASN A 383 -19.26 11.95 -1.97
C ASN A 383 -19.48 13.01 -0.88
N HIS A 384 -19.47 12.57 0.38
CA HIS A 384 -19.63 13.42 1.56
C HIS A 384 -18.58 13.04 2.59
N SER A 385 -17.79 14.02 3.03
CA SER A 385 -16.85 13.84 4.13
C SER A 385 -16.84 15.11 4.98
N THR A 386 -16.97 14.95 6.29
CA THR A 386 -16.71 16.02 7.28
C THR A 386 -15.24 16.12 7.64
N TYR A 387 -14.42 15.19 7.14
CA TYR A 387 -13.02 15.03 7.50
C TYR A 387 -12.13 15.01 6.25
N VAL A 388 -10.97 15.63 6.33
CA VAL A 388 -10.11 15.90 5.16
C VAL A 388 -9.02 14.84 4.97
N GLY A 389 -8.68 14.12 6.03
CA GLY A 389 -7.66 13.07 6.00
C GLY A 389 -7.01 12.83 7.35
N ALA A 390 -6.21 11.78 7.48
CA ALA A 390 -5.53 11.39 8.72
C ALA A 390 -4.05 11.08 8.47
N THR A 391 -3.19 11.44 9.41
CA THR A 391 -1.76 11.10 9.40
C THR A 391 -1.20 11.12 10.83
N TYR A 392 -0.01 10.56 11.04
CA TYR A 392 0.67 10.57 12.34
C TYR A 392 1.47 11.86 12.53
N HIS A 393 1.19 12.61 13.59
CA HIS A 393 1.87 13.88 13.85
C HIS A 393 3.37 13.70 14.12
N GLY A 394 4.24 14.44 13.42
CA GLY A 394 5.69 14.45 13.65
C GLY A 394 6.43 13.15 13.29
N MET A 395 5.78 12.21 12.59
CA MET A 395 6.34 10.88 12.28
C MET A 395 6.92 10.77 10.86
N ALA A 396 7.19 11.88 10.19
CA ALA A 396 7.66 11.90 8.80
C ALA A 396 9.00 11.17 8.57
N CYS A 397 9.87 11.07 9.58
CA CYS A 397 11.14 10.34 9.49
C CYS A 397 11.08 8.88 9.95
N ASP A 398 9.96 8.42 10.52
CA ASP A 398 9.80 7.01 10.86
C ASP A 398 9.22 6.29 9.64
N PRO A 399 9.97 5.41 8.94
CA PRO A 399 9.49 4.75 7.72
C PRO A 399 8.20 3.95 7.95
N LYS A 400 7.98 3.48 9.19
CA LYS A 400 6.77 2.79 9.60
C LYS A 400 5.57 3.73 9.56
N PHE A 401 5.69 4.92 10.14
CA PHE A 401 4.57 5.85 10.36
C PHE A 401 4.52 7.04 9.39
N ALA A 402 5.49 7.17 8.48
CA ALA A 402 5.51 8.11 7.37
C ALA A 402 4.43 7.75 6.33
N THR A 403 3.17 7.92 6.71
CA THR A 403 2.01 7.56 5.90
C THR A 403 0.81 8.46 6.21
N GLY A 404 -0.05 8.66 5.22
CA GLY A 404 -1.27 9.45 5.38
C GLY A 404 -2.42 9.00 4.48
N ILE A 405 -3.64 9.35 4.89
CA ILE A 405 -4.87 9.20 4.10
C ILE A 405 -5.37 10.60 3.76
N ALA A 406 -5.61 10.88 2.49
CA ALA A 406 -6.25 12.12 2.06
C ALA A 406 -7.59 11.81 1.38
N LEU A 407 -8.66 12.43 1.88
CA LEU A 407 -10.00 12.24 1.35
C LEU A 407 -10.33 13.34 0.36
N TYR A 408 -10.78 12.99 -0.83
CA TYR A 408 -11.20 13.91 -1.90
C TYR A 408 -12.73 14.01 -1.95
N PRO A 409 -13.35 15.11 -1.45
CA PRO A 409 -14.79 15.30 -1.52
C PRO A 409 -15.28 15.69 -2.93
N LYS A 410 -16.47 15.25 -3.35
CA LYS A 410 -17.05 15.52 -4.69
C LYS A 410 -17.05 16.98 -5.17
N LYS A 411 -17.08 17.95 -4.26
CA LYS A 411 -17.17 19.40 -4.58
C LYS A 411 -15.85 20.16 -4.38
N ILE A 412 -14.77 19.46 -4.02
CA ILE A 412 -13.47 20.12 -3.85
C ILE A 412 -12.79 20.29 -5.21
N THR A 413 -12.07 21.38 -5.40
CA THR A 413 -11.19 21.56 -6.57
C THR A 413 -9.82 20.95 -6.30
N VAL A 414 -9.03 20.76 -7.35
CA VAL A 414 -7.64 20.24 -7.24
C VAL A 414 -6.78 21.16 -6.40
N GLU A 415 -6.99 22.48 -6.53
CA GLU A 415 -6.30 23.51 -5.77
C GLU A 415 -6.63 23.39 -4.27
N ALA A 416 -7.91 23.30 -3.91
CA ALA A 416 -8.31 23.12 -2.52
C ALA A 416 -7.83 21.77 -1.94
N PHE A 417 -7.81 20.71 -2.75
CA PHE A 417 -7.25 19.42 -2.34
C PHE A 417 -5.72 19.47 -2.14
N SER A 418 -5.01 20.28 -2.93
CA SER A 418 -3.56 20.50 -2.71
C SER A 418 -3.28 21.15 -1.34
N VAL A 419 -4.19 22.01 -0.85
CA VAL A 419 -4.11 22.58 0.51
C VAL A 419 -4.34 21.51 1.57
N VAL A 420 -5.31 20.61 1.37
CA VAL A 420 -5.53 19.45 2.27
C VAL A 420 -4.27 18.59 2.37
N MET A 421 -3.67 18.24 1.22
CA MET A 421 -2.43 17.49 1.19
C MET A 421 -1.30 18.24 1.90
N ALA A 422 -1.17 19.56 1.67
CA ALA A 422 -0.15 20.38 2.33
C ALA A 422 -0.32 20.44 3.86
N GLN A 423 -1.56 20.54 4.35
CA GLN A 423 -1.87 20.47 5.78
C GLN A 423 -1.48 19.12 6.37
N LEU A 424 -1.85 18.02 5.72
CA LEU A 424 -1.51 16.68 6.19
C LEU A 424 0.02 16.47 6.20
N LEU A 425 0.73 16.92 5.17
CA LEU A 425 2.19 16.86 5.13
C LEU A 425 2.81 17.71 6.24
N GLY A 426 2.28 18.91 6.49
CA GLY A 426 2.68 19.75 7.61
C GLY A 426 2.52 19.04 8.96
N ILE A 427 1.37 18.42 9.20
CA ILE A 427 1.10 17.62 10.42
C ILE A 427 2.08 16.45 10.52
N ASN A 428 2.33 15.74 9.43
CA ASN A 428 3.25 14.60 9.44
C ASN A 428 4.70 15.04 9.74
N LEU A 429 5.09 16.25 9.31
CA LEU A 429 6.36 16.91 9.68
C LEU A 429 6.37 17.43 11.13
N GLY A 430 5.23 17.52 11.80
CA GLY A 430 5.12 17.95 13.20
C GLY A 430 4.56 19.37 13.39
N LEU A 431 4.03 19.99 12.34
CA LEU A 431 3.30 21.26 12.45
C LEU A 431 1.89 21.03 13.02
N THR A 432 1.39 22.03 13.72
CA THR A 432 0.01 22.03 14.24
C THR A 432 -0.83 23.05 13.47
N TYR A 433 -2.16 22.99 13.64
CA TYR A 433 -3.02 24.07 13.15
C TYR A 433 -2.66 25.40 13.82
N ASP A 434 -2.77 26.49 13.06
CA ASP A 434 -2.45 27.84 13.51
C ASP A 434 -3.48 28.35 14.52
N ASP A 435 -3.00 29.06 15.54
CA ASP A 435 -3.85 29.87 16.40
C ASP A 435 -4.15 31.20 15.68
N ILE A 436 -5.42 31.37 15.31
CA ILE A 436 -5.91 32.51 14.52
C ILE A 436 -5.62 33.86 15.20
N TYR A 437 -5.49 33.90 16.53
CA TYR A 437 -5.27 35.15 17.28
C TYR A 437 -3.79 35.49 17.49
N ASN A 438 -2.92 34.48 17.50
CA ASN A 438 -1.52 34.64 17.88
C ASN A 438 -0.54 34.50 16.71
N CYS A 439 -0.98 33.96 15.58
CA CYS A 439 -0.12 33.70 14.44
C CYS A 439 -0.32 34.75 13.34
N TYR A 440 0.75 35.46 12.98
CA TYR A 440 0.74 36.35 11.82
C TYR A 440 0.67 35.54 10.52
N CYS A 441 -0.30 35.88 9.66
CA CYS A 441 -0.49 35.28 8.34
C CYS A 441 -0.25 36.32 7.24
N PRO A 442 0.68 36.09 6.29
CA PRO A 442 0.95 37.03 5.19
C PRO A 442 -0.21 37.19 4.19
N GLY A 443 -1.01 36.13 4.02
CA GLY A 443 -2.19 36.13 3.15
C GLY A 443 -3.48 36.24 3.96
N THR A 444 -4.63 36.14 3.26
CA THR A 444 -5.95 36.15 3.92
C THR A 444 -6.18 34.93 4.81
N THR A 445 -5.61 33.78 4.44
CA THR A 445 -5.75 32.51 5.17
C THR A 445 -4.50 31.67 4.94
N CYS A 446 -3.90 31.19 6.03
CA CYS A 446 -2.66 30.41 6.00
C CYS A 446 -2.93 28.91 5.86
N ILE A 447 -1.96 28.15 5.35
CA ILE A 447 -2.10 26.72 5.04
C ILE A 447 -2.59 25.94 6.26
N MET A 448 -1.99 26.18 7.43
CA MET A 448 -2.34 25.47 8.67
C MET A 448 -3.59 26.05 9.37
N ASN A 449 -4.45 26.79 8.65
CA ASN A 449 -5.79 27.14 9.10
C ASN A 449 -6.81 26.17 8.48
N PRO A 450 -7.72 25.52 9.25
CA PRO A 450 -8.75 24.64 8.70
C PRO A 450 -9.62 25.27 7.60
N ASP A 451 -9.81 26.59 7.66
CA ASP A 451 -10.62 27.35 6.70
C ASP A 451 -9.90 27.60 5.37
N ALA A 452 -8.60 27.30 5.29
CA ALA A 452 -7.79 27.49 4.08
C ALA A 452 -8.35 26.75 2.88
N ILE A 453 -8.97 25.59 3.10
CA ILE A 453 -9.60 24.74 2.08
C ILE A 453 -10.74 25.48 1.37
N ARG A 454 -11.42 26.39 2.07
CA ARG A 454 -12.55 27.18 1.55
C ARG A 454 -12.11 28.50 0.90
N SER A 455 -10.84 28.84 0.98
CA SER A 455 -10.30 30.10 0.50
C SER A 455 -9.56 29.90 -0.82
N HIS A 456 -9.72 30.83 -1.75
CA HIS A 456 -9.11 30.77 -3.08
C HIS A 456 -7.75 31.49 -3.10
N GLY A 457 -6.99 31.27 -4.17
CA GLY A 457 -5.67 31.88 -4.38
C GLY A 457 -4.53 31.14 -3.67
N MET A 458 -3.34 31.73 -3.73
CA MET A 458 -2.12 31.18 -3.15
C MET A 458 -2.18 31.14 -1.62
N LYS A 459 -1.55 30.13 -1.02
CA LYS A 459 -1.50 29.94 0.44
C LYS A 459 -0.08 30.04 0.97
N PHE A 460 0.02 30.57 2.17
CA PHE A 460 1.29 30.81 2.87
C PHE A 460 1.31 30.09 4.21
N PHE A 461 2.50 29.70 4.67
CA PHE A 461 2.66 29.27 6.05
C PHE A 461 2.63 30.50 6.97
N SER A 462 2.01 30.37 8.14
CA SER A 462 2.00 31.42 9.14
C SER A 462 3.39 31.56 9.80
N SER A 463 3.62 32.68 10.48
CA SER A 463 4.79 32.86 11.35
C SER A 463 4.96 31.71 12.36
N CYS A 464 3.89 31.24 13.00
CA CYS A 464 3.92 30.12 13.94
C CYS A 464 4.33 28.81 13.26
N SER A 465 3.81 28.53 12.07
CA SER A 465 4.17 27.35 11.28
C SER A 465 5.64 27.41 10.87
N MET A 466 6.12 28.58 10.43
CA MET A 466 7.52 28.81 10.08
C MET A 466 8.45 28.59 11.28
N ASP A 467 8.10 29.13 12.45
CA ASP A 467 8.91 28.99 13.67
C ASP A 467 8.85 27.58 14.25
N GLY A 468 7.67 26.93 14.22
CA GLY A 468 7.50 25.53 14.57
C GLY A 468 8.38 24.64 13.70
N PHE A 469 8.38 24.88 12.38
CA PHE A 469 9.25 24.16 11.45
C PHE A 469 10.74 24.36 11.77
N LYS A 470 11.18 25.59 12.07
CA LYS A 470 12.58 25.84 12.48
C LYS A 470 12.96 25.03 13.72
N GLN A 471 12.09 24.96 14.72
CA GLN A 471 12.36 24.18 15.94
C GLN A 471 12.47 22.69 15.64
N ILE A 472 11.57 22.16 14.80
CA ILE A 472 11.56 20.76 14.40
C ILE A 472 12.86 20.42 13.64
N VAL A 473 13.28 21.28 12.71
CA VAL A 473 14.49 21.07 11.88
C VAL A 473 15.80 21.10 12.69
N LEU A 474 15.82 21.78 13.84
CA LEU A 474 16.97 21.81 14.74
C LEU A 474 17.12 20.51 15.57
N GLN A 475 16.11 19.64 15.60
CA GLN A 475 16.16 18.39 16.34
C GLN A 475 17.03 17.33 15.61
N PRO A 476 17.87 16.56 16.33
CA PRO A 476 18.73 15.52 15.75
C PRO A 476 17.98 14.42 14.97
N GLU A 477 16.67 14.30 15.22
CA GLU A 477 15.76 13.27 14.70
C GLU A 477 15.31 13.52 13.25
N LEU A 478 15.42 14.75 12.72
CA LEU A 478 15.09 15.08 11.32
C LEU A 478 16.26 14.96 10.32
N LYS A 479 17.33 14.24 10.70
CA LYS A 479 18.46 13.92 9.80
C LYS A 479 18.05 13.15 8.53
N CYS A 480 16.84 12.58 8.49
CA CYS A 480 16.35 11.85 7.32
C CYS A 480 16.09 12.75 6.09
N PHE A 481 15.93 14.07 6.27
CA PHE A 481 15.67 15.03 5.17
C PHE A 481 16.89 15.80 4.69
N GLN A 482 18.05 15.58 5.31
CA GLN A 482 19.30 16.11 4.75
C GLN A 482 19.65 15.27 3.53
N ASP A 483 19.81 15.93 2.38
CA ASP A 483 20.47 15.31 1.24
C ASP A 483 21.83 14.80 1.74
N LYS A 484 21.93 13.48 1.97
CA LYS A 484 23.19 12.82 1.65
C LYS A 484 23.41 13.21 0.21
N THR A 485 24.46 13.99 -0.06
CA THR A 485 24.96 14.22 -1.39
C THR A 485 24.92 12.87 -2.09
N VAL A 486 23.91 12.71 -2.95
CA VAL A 486 23.84 11.61 -3.88
C VAL A 486 25.01 11.91 -4.78
N SER A 487 26.18 11.36 -4.43
CA SER A 487 27.30 11.24 -5.33
C SER A 487 26.68 10.75 -6.61
N LYS A 488 26.64 11.61 -7.64
CA LYS A 488 26.12 11.40 -8.99
C LYS A 488 25.99 9.91 -9.31
N MET A 489 24.96 9.27 -8.76
CA MET A 489 24.78 7.83 -8.89
C MET A 489 23.87 7.81 -10.08
N THR A 490 24.53 7.96 -11.23
CA THR A 490 24.09 7.40 -12.48
C THR A 490 23.32 6.13 -12.11
N TYR A 491 22.00 6.15 -12.26
CA TYR A 491 21.26 4.93 -12.47
C TYR A 491 21.70 4.41 -13.84
N ARG A 492 22.94 3.95 -13.90
CA ARG A 492 23.16 2.63 -14.42
C ARG A 492 22.48 1.74 -13.39
N ILE A 493 21.67 0.80 -13.87
CA ILE A 493 21.56 -0.47 -13.19
C ILE A 493 22.99 -0.98 -13.10
N SER A 494 23.72 -0.54 -12.08
CA SER A 494 24.98 -1.14 -11.68
C SER A 494 24.53 -2.12 -10.63
N SER A 495 24.21 -3.33 -11.08
CA SER A 495 24.37 -4.50 -10.25
C SER A 495 25.57 -4.30 -9.33
N THR A 496 25.34 -4.34 -8.03
CA THR A 496 26.41 -4.23 -7.06
C THR A 496 26.89 -5.63 -6.74
N CYS A 497 27.73 -6.15 -7.64
CA CYS A 497 28.25 -7.48 -7.51
C CYS A 497 28.93 -7.73 -6.17
N GLY A 498 28.47 -8.77 -5.47
CA GLY A 498 28.99 -9.21 -4.19
C GLY A 498 28.19 -8.68 -2.99
N ASN A 499 26.97 -8.18 -3.21
CA ASN A 499 26.03 -7.82 -2.14
C ASN A 499 25.15 -9.03 -1.71
N GLY A 500 25.19 -10.12 -2.47
CA GLY A 500 24.46 -11.37 -2.20
C GLY A 500 23.00 -11.35 -2.66
N ILE A 501 22.61 -10.37 -3.48
CA ILE A 501 21.26 -10.21 -4.03
C ILE A 501 21.39 -10.30 -5.54
N LEU A 502 20.73 -11.27 -6.14
CA LEU A 502 20.74 -11.41 -7.60
C LEU A 502 19.94 -10.27 -8.24
N GLU A 503 20.64 -9.33 -8.87
CA GLU A 503 20.05 -8.21 -9.59
C GLU A 503 19.90 -8.53 -11.10
N PRO A 504 19.01 -7.87 -11.87
CA PRO A 504 18.69 -8.26 -13.26
C PRO A 504 19.85 -8.25 -14.27
N THR A 505 20.99 -7.66 -13.91
CA THR A 505 22.20 -7.58 -14.75
C THR A 505 23.27 -8.59 -14.35
N GLU A 506 23.03 -9.37 -13.29
CA GLU A 506 23.91 -10.43 -12.79
C GLU A 506 23.32 -11.79 -13.17
N GLN A 507 24.18 -12.80 -13.33
CA GLN A 507 23.74 -14.18 -13.48
C GLN A 507 23.78 -14.93 -12.16
N CYS A 508 24.55 -14.45 -11.19
CA CYS A 508 24.64 -14.97 -9.84
C CYS A 508 25.21 -13.90 -8.89
N ASP A 509 24.86 -13.93 -7.60
CA ASP A 509 25.58 -13.16 -6.59
C ASP A 509 25.73 -13.96 -5.29
N CYS A 510 26.89 -14.58 -5.11
CA CYS A 510 27.22 -15.33 -3.91
C CYS A 510 27.75 -14.46 -2.75
N GLY A 511 27.76 -13.13 -2.90
CA GLY A 511 28.35 -12.19 -1.96
C GLY A 511 29.85 -11.96 -2.20
N ARG A 512 30.47 -11.14 -1.34
CA ARG A 512 31.88 -10.75 -1.46
C ARG A 512 32.82 -11.96 -1.57
N LYS A 513 33.95 -11.81 -2.28
CA LYS A 513 34.98 -12.86 -2.50
C LYS A 513 35.34 -13.73 -1.27
N LYS A 514 35.37 -13.15 -0.07
CA LYS A 514 35.67 -13.87 1.19
C LYS A 514 34.46 -14.66 1.74
N ALA A 515 33.25 -14.14 1.56
CA ALA A 515 32.00 -14.72 2.07
C ALA A 515 31.30 -15.65 1.06
N CYS A 516 31.68 -15.61 -0.22
CA CYS A 516 31.09 -16.42 -1.27
C CYS A 516 31.24 -17.92 -1.00
N THR A 517 30.10 -18.59 -0.82
CA THR A 517 29.99 -20.04 -0.61
C THR A 517 30.00 -20.83 -1.92
N HIS A 518 29.68 -20.19 -3.04
CA HIS A 518 29.47 -20.80 -4.37
C HIS A 518 30.58 -20.46 -5.37
N LYS A 519 31.84 -20.35 -4.93
CA LYS A 519 32.99 -19.94 -5.77
C LYS A 519 33.23 -20.77 -7.03
N LYS A 520 32.72 -21.99 -7.08
CA LYS A 520 32.81 -22.88 -8.26
C LYS A 520 31.74 -22.60 -9.32
N CYS A 521 30.67 -21.92 -8.92
CA CYS A 521 29.46 -21.73 -9.70
C CYS A 521 29.27 -20.26 -10.07
N CYS A 522 29.65 -19.35 -9.16
CA CYS A 522 29.55 -17.92 -9.35
C CYS A 522 30.91 -17.27 -9.19
N ASN A 523 31.27 -16.38 -10.12
CA ASN A 523 32.46 -15.56 -9.99
C ASN A 523 32.13 -14.30 -9.16
N PRO A 524 32.63 -14.19 -7.92
CA PRO A 524 32.31 -13.06 -7.02
C PRO A 524 32.97 -11.73 -7.43
N ALA A 525 33.71 -11.68 -8.54
CA ALA A 525 34.30 -10.45 -9.06
C ALA A 525 33.40 -9.73 -10.07
N ASP A 526 32.64 -10.49 -10.86
CA ASP A 526 31.81 -9.99 -11.97
C ASP A 526 30.37 -10.52 -11.95
N CYS A 527 30.02 -11.38 -10.99
CA CYS A 527 28.68 -11.90 -10.77
C CYS A 527 28.11 -12.66 -11.97
N THR A 528 29.02 -13.40 -12.63
CA THR A 528 28.73 -14.30 -13.74
C THR A 528 28.83 -15.76 -13.33
N LEU A 529 28.04 -16.60 -13.99
CA LEU A 529 28.11 -18.04 -13.79
C LEU A 529 29.40 -18.61 -14.39
N VAL A 530 30.00 -19.56 -13.68
CA VAL A 530 31.25 -20.20 -14.09
C VAL A 530 30.94 -21.45 -14.90
N GLY A 531 31.34 -21.46 -16.18
CA GLY A 531 31.19 -22.63 -17.05
C GLY A 531 29.74 -22.96 -17.39
N ALA A 532 29.31 -24.21 -17.16
CA ALA A 532 27.96 -24.70 -17.42
C ALA A 532 27.10 -24.77 -16.15
N ALA A 533 27.37 -23.90 -15.17
CA ALA A 533 26.58 -23.78 -13.96
C ALA A 533 25.13 -23.38 -14.28
N GLU A 534 24.17 -24.07 -13.67
CA GLU A 534 22.73 -23.76 -13.78
C GLU A 534 22.32 -22.69 -12.76
N CYS A 535 22.99 -22.67 -11.61
CA CYS A 535 22.73 -21.74 -10.51
C CYS A 535 24.05 -21.28 -9.88
N GLY A 536 24.00 -20.16 -9.16
CA GLY A 536 25.17 -19.61 -8.47
C GLY A 536 24.84 -18.85 -7.19
N THR A 537 23.55 -18.73 -6.87
CA THR A 537 23.03 -17.92 -5.76
C THR A 537 22.13 -18.76 -4.84
N GLY A 538 22.05 -18.38 -3.57
CA GLY A 538 21.02 -18.89 -2.67
C GLY A 538 21.27 -20.30 -2.09
N PRO A 539 20.43 -20.70 -1.11
CA PRO A 539 20.59 -21.96 -0.38
C PRO A 539 20.12 -23.20 -1.16
N CYS A 540 19.35 -23.03 -2.24
CA CYS A 540 18.90 -24.13 -3.10
C CYS A 540 19.83 -24.38 -4.29
N CYS A 541 20.95 -23.66 -4.39
CA CYS A 541 22.01 -24.00 -5.33
C CYS A 541 23.08 -24.89 -4.69
N ASN A 542 23.34 -26.06 -5.28
CA ASN A 542 24.39 -26.94 -4.81
C ASN A 542 25.77 -26.36 -5.16
N ASN A 543 26.54 -25.95 -4.15
CA ASN A 543 27.84 -25.31 -4.34
C ASN A 543 28.93 -26.21 -4.96
N LYS A 544 28.71 -27.53 -5.05
CA LYS A 544 29.66 -28.49 -5.65
C LYS A 544 29.34 -28.79 -7.11
N THR A 545 28.07 -29.03 -7.42
CA THR A 545 27.61 -29.40 -8.77
C THR A 545 27.15 -28.20 -9.59
N CYS A 546 26.87 -27.07 -8.94
CA CYS A 546 26.32 -25.87 -9.56
C CYS A 546 24.96 -26.11 -10.24
N THR A 547 24.20 -27.04 -9.69
CA THR A 547 22.85 -27.40 -10.12
C THR A 547 21.86 -27.12 -9.00
N ILE A 548 20.60 -26.88 -9.37
CA ILE A 548 19.54 -26.66 -8.38
C ILE A 548 19.34 -27.94 -7.56
N HIS A 549 19.16 -27.80 -6.25
CA HIS A 549 18.86 -28.91 -5.36
C HIS A 549 17.52 -29.55 -5.72
N GLU A 550 17.47 -30.89 -5.66
CA GLU A 550 16.23 -31.62 -5.85
C GLU A 550 15.16 -31.20 -4.84
N ARG A 551 13.90 -31.39 -5.23
CA ARG A 551 12.76 -31.04 -4.38
C ARG A 551 12.85 -31.76 -3.05
N GLY A 552 12.57 -31.02 -1.97
CA GLY A 552 12.59 -31.55 -0.61
C GLY A 552 13.94 -31.46 0.08
N HIS A 553 14.93 -30.81 -0.52
CA HIS A 553 16.15 -30.43 0.19
C HIS A 553 15.86 -29.26 1.15
N ILE A 554 16.19 -29.40 2.43
CA ILE A 554 15.98 -28.34 3.45
C ILE A 554 16.88 -27.14 3.12
N CYS A 555 16.28 -25.99 2.82
CA CYS A 555 16.99 -24.74 2.57
C CYS A 555 16.96 -23.77 3.75
N ARG A 556 15.93 -23.84 4.60
CA ARG A 556 15.87 -23.11 5.87
C ARG A 556 15.40 -24.04 6.98
N LYS A 557 16.08 -23.97 8.12
CA LYS A 557 15.72 -24.71 9.32
C LYS A 557 14.78 -23.86 10.15
N SER A 558 13.79 -24.51 10.77
CA SER A 558 12.97 -23.91 11.81
C SER A 558 13.84 -23.42 12.98
N VAL A 559 13.57 -22.20 13.44
CA VAL A 559 14.24 -21.55 14.57
C VAL A 559 13.44 -21.69 15.87
N ASP A 560 12.15 -21.99 15.75
CA ASP A 560 11.19 -22.03 16.85
C ASP A 560 10.11 -23.08 16.63
N MET A 561 9.42 -23.52 17.69
CA MET A 561 8.29 -24.46 17.50
C MET A 561 7.10 -23.85 16.75
N CYS A 562 7.03 -22.51 16.69
CA CYS A 562 6.05 -21.77 15.89
C CYS A 562 6.55 -21.43 14.48
N ASP A 563 7.70 -21.96 14.08
CA ASP A 563 8.38 -21.72 12.82
C ASP A 563 8.59 -23.06 12.11
N PHE A 564 8.45 -23.10 10.78
CA PHE A 564 8.51 -24.34 10.01
C PHE A 564 9.83 -24.45 9.22
N PRO A 565 10.27 -25.65 8.83
CA PRO A 565 11.36 -25.79 7.88
C PRO A 565 10.85 -25.64 6.44
N GLU A 566 11.63 -24.99 5.58
CA GLU A 566 11.34 -24.83 4.16
C GLU A 566 12.30 -25.65 3.30
N TYR A 567 11.77 -26.05 2.15
CA TYR A 567 12.41 -26.94 1.22
C TYR A 567 12.56 -26.29 -0.15
N CYS A 568 13.61 -26.70 -0.84
CA CYS A 568 13.78 -26.38 -2.25
C CYS A 568 12.65 -27.02 -3.06
N ASN A 569 12.07 -26.26 -3.98
CA ASN A 569 11.00 -26.73 -4.86
C ASN A 569 11.49 -27.54 -6.08
N GLY A 570 12.81 -27.59 -6.28
CA GLY A 570 13.47 -28.28 -7.40
C GLY A 570 13.58 -27.45 -8.69
N THR A 571 13.13 -26.20 -8.70
CA THR A 571 13.13 -25.35 -9.90
C THR A 571 13.77 -23.96 -9.67
N SER A 572 13.98 -23.57 -8.42
CA SER A 572 14.54 -22.28 -8.03
C SER A 572 15.84 -22.47 -7.22
N GLU A 573 16.81 -21.59 -7.43
CA GLU A 573 18.04 -21.51 -6.62
C GLU A 573 17.82 -20.84 -5.25
N PHE A 574 16.67 -20.17 -5.08
CA PHE A 574 16.21 -19.59 -3.82
C PHE A 574 15.23 -20.50 -3.09
N CYS A 575 15.28 -20.45 -1.76
CA CYS A 575 14.30 -21.11 -0.89
C CYS A 575 12.92 -20.47 -1.09
N VAL A 576 11.85 -21.25 -0.85
CA VAL A 576 10.50 -20.68 -0.80
C VAL A 576 10.39 -19.64 0.34
N PRO A 577 9.40 -18.73 0.30
CA PRO A 577 9.19 -17.76 1.38
C PRO A 577 9.05 -18.45 2.75
N ASP A 578 9.58 -17.81 3.79
CA ASP A 578 9.48 -18.24 5.19
C ASP A 578 8.00 -18.23 5.63
N VAL A 579 7.52 -19.37 6.11
CA VAL A 579 6.13 -19.57 6.55
C VAL A 579 6.09 -19.98 8.02
N LYS A 580 5.29 -19.24 8.80
CA LYS A 580 5.16 -19.47 10.26
C LYS A 580 3.79 -19.99 10.66
N ALA A 581 3.72 -20.52 11.88
CA ALA A 581 2.44 -20.84 12.52
C ALA A 581 1.58 -19.56 12.64
N ALA A 582 0.27 -19.71 12.43
CA ALA A 582 -0.67 -18.62 12.61
C ALA A 582 -0.64 -18.08 14.05
N ASP A 583 -0.93 -16.80 14.21
CA ASP A 583 -1.03 -16.18 15.53
C ASP A 583 -2.14 -16.86 16.36
N LEU A 584 -1.87 -17.04 17.65
CA LEU A 584 -2.71 -17.77 18.62
C LEU A 584 -2.75 -19.29 18.48
N GLU A 585 -1.97 -19.87 17.56
CA GLU A 585 -1.77 -21.33 17.55
C GLU A 585 -1.08 -21.80 18.82
N TYR A 586 -1.46 -22.98 19.28
CA TYR A 586 -0.93 -23.51 20.54
C TYR A 586 0.53 -23.96 20.38
N CYS A 587 1.36 -23.58 21.34
CA CYS A 587 2.73 -24.04 21.47
C CYS A 587 3.04 -24.40 22.93
N SER A 588 4.24 -24.92 23.19
CA SER A 588 4.68 -25.40 24.52
C SER A 588 3.67 -26.37 25.14
N ASN A 589 3.38 -27.48 24.44
CA ASN A 589 2.37 -28.46 24.88
C ASN A 589 1.00 -27.85 25.24
N ARG A 590 0.54 -26.89 24.42
CA ARG A 590 -0.73 -26.16 24.56
C ARG A 590 -0.83 -25.24 25.80
N THR A 591 0.28 -24.86 26.42
CA THR A 591 0.28 -23.88 27.53
C THR A 591 0.52 -22.44 27.07
N SER A 592 1.04 -22.26 25.86
CA SER A 592 1.41 -20.96 25.29
C SER A 592 0.89 -20.80 23.87
N TYR A 593 1.09 -19.61 23.31
CA TYR A 593 0.60 -19.23 22.00
C TYR A 593 1.72 -18.76 21.08
N CYS A 594 1.62 -19.09 19.80
CA CYS A 594 2.45 -18.56 18.74
C CYS A 594 2.08 -17.11 18.45
N PHE A 595 3.09 -16.26 18.31
CA PHE A 595 2.90 -14.90 17.83
C PHE A 595 4.08 -14.48 16.97
N LYS A 596 3.83 -14.22 15.68
CA LYS A 596 4.85 -13.91 14.67
C LYS A 596 5.96 -14.96 14.54
N GLY A 597 5.57 -16.23 14.57
CA GLY A 597 6.50 -17.36 14.47
C GLY A 597 7.34 -17.63 15.72
N VAL A 598 7.02 -17.00 16.86
CA VAL A 598 7.70 -17.24 18.13
C VAL A 598 6.69 -17.68 19.18
N CYS A 599 7.00 -18.78 19.87
CA CYS A 599 6.21 -19.23 21.02
C CYS A 599 6.38 -18.28 22.22
N ARG A 600 5.28 -17.63 22.62
CA ARG A 600 5.19 -16.72 23.77
C ARG A 600 5.06 -17.49 25.08
N ASP A 601 6.19 -18.04 25.50
CA ASP A 601 6.34 -18.82 26.74
C ASP A 601 7.02 -17.97 27.83
N ARG A 602 6.40 -17.92 29.01
CA ARG A 602 6.92 -17.18 30.18
C ARG A 602 8.24 -17.76 30.69
N ASP A 603 8.39 -19.09 30.66
CA ASP A 603 9.62 -19.74 31.08
C ASP A 603 10.77 -19.31 30.16
N ARG A 604 10.49 -19.28 28.86
CA ARG A 604 11.45 -18.80 27.86
C ARG A 604 11.80 -17.34 28.09
N GLN A 605 10.82 -16.45 28.27
CA GLN A 605 11.07 -15.04 28.52
C GLN A 605 11.90 -14.83 29.80
N CYS A 606 11.58 -15.55 30.88
CA CYS A 606 12.36 -15.54 32.12
C CYS A 606 13.82 -15.97 31.90
N SER A 607 14.03 -17.04 31.12
CA SER A 607 15.37 -17.54 30.82
C SER A 607 16.19 -16.60 29.93
N GLN A 608 15.54 -15.87 29.03
CA GLN A 608 16.18 -14.86 28.18
C GLN A 608 16.56 -13.61 28.97
N LEU A 609 15.72 -13.18 29.92
CA LEU A 609 15.93 -11.96 30.69
C LEU A 609 16.92 -12.15 31.86
N PHE A 610 16.83 -13.26 32.58
CA PHE A 610 17.61 -13.52 33.80
C PHE A 610 18.63 -14.67 33.66
N GLY A 611 18.65 -15.34 32.51
CA GLY A 611 19.53 -16.48 32.24
C GLY A 611 18.88 -17.84 32.54
N LYS A 612 19.60 -18.90 32.17
CA LYS A 612 19.10 -20.29 32.12
C LYS A 612 18.51 -20.87 33.41
N PHE A 613 18.81 -20.28 34.57
CA PHE A 613 18.30 -20.74 35.88
C PHE A 613 17.02 -20.00 36.33
N SER A 614 16.42 -19.25 35.42
CA SER A 614 15.18 -18.52 35.67
C SER A 614 14.01 -19.23 34.98
N LYS A 615 12.90 -19.40 35.70
CA LYS A 615 11.63 -19.94 35.19
C LYS A 615 10.49 -18.99 35.52
N SER A 616 9.32 -19.15 34.90
CA SER A 616 8.13 -18.41 35.30
C SER A 616 7.82 -18.64 36.76
N ALA A 617 7.56 -17.56 37.49
CA ALA A 617 7.12 -17.68 38.87
C ALA A 617 5.69 -18.22 38.95
N ASN A 618 5.34 -18.75 40.13
CA ASN A 618 3.97 -19.09 40.45
C ASN A 618 3.09 -17.82 40.58
N LEU A 619 1.77 -18.03 40.66
CA LEU A 619 0.82 -16.94 40.78
C LEU A 619 1.08 -16.10 42.05
N LEU A 620 1.43 -16.74 43.18
CA LEU A 620 1.71 -16.05 44.45
C LEU A 620 2.87 -15.05 44.35
N CYS A 621 3.99 -15.44 43.74
CA CYS A 621 5.12 -14.56 43.47
C CYS A 621 4.69 -13.38 42.57
N THR A 622 3.92 -13.68 41.52
CA THR A 622 3.46 -12.65 40.58
C THR A 622 2.52 -11.66 41.26
N GLU A 623 1.61 -12.16 42.11
CA GLU A 623 0.68 -11.34 42.90
C GLU A 623 1.41 -10.42 43.87
N GLU A 624 2.30 -10.98 44.69
CA GLU A 624 3.03 -10.21 45.71
C GLU A 624 3.86 -9.08 45.10
N VAL A 625 4.53 -9.36 43.98
CA VAL A 625 5.37 -8.36 43.31
C VAL A 625 4.49 -7.34 42.57
N ASN A 626 3.57 -7.77 41.71
CA ASN A 626 2.83 -6.85 40.82
C ASN A 626 1.81 -5.97 41.54
N PHE A 627 1.35 -6.33 42.75
CA PHE A 627 0.49 -5.46 43.56
C PHE A 627 1.22 -4.34 44.30
N GLN A 628 2.56 -4.36 44.37
CA GLN A 628 3.33 -3.29 45.03
C GLN A 628 3.14 -1.92 44.35
N TYR A 629 2.84 -1.92 43.05
CA TYR A 629 2.71 -0.70 42.23
C TYR A 629 3.97 0.17 42.30
N ASP A 630 5.12 -0.47 42.09
CA ASP A 630 6.44 0.17 42.04
C ASP A 630 7.11 -0.07 40.68
N LYS A 631 8.39 0.30 40.54
CA LYS A 631 9.14 0.16 39.28
C LYS A 631 9.42 -1.30 38.86
N PHE A 632 9.29 -2.24 39.80
CA PHE A 632 9.53 -3.68 39.63
C PHE A 632 8.23 -4.48 39.50
N GLY A 633 7.12 -4.01 40.06
CA GLY A 633 5.84 -4.70 40.02
C GLY A 633 4.68 -3.75 39.74
N ASN A 634 4.15 -3.78 38.52
CA ASN A 634 2.99 -3.01 38.08
C ASN A 634 2.45 -3.54 36.73
N CYS A 635 1.29 -3.03 36.30
CA CYS A 635 0.66 -3.35 35.01
C CYS A 635 0.58 -2.08 34.13
N GLY A 636 1.63 -1.26 34.12
CA GLY A 636 1.63 0.12 33.59
C GLY A 636 0.86 1.11 34.47
N SER A 637 -0.11 0.60 35.23
CA SER A 637 -0.80 1.24 36.33
C SER A 637 -0.91 0.26 37.52
N ARG A 638 -1.82 0.50 38.47
CA ARG A 638 -2.13 -0.50 39.50
C ARG A 638 -2.77 -1.72 38.85
N CYS A 639 -2.22 -2.90 39.09
CA CYS A 639 -2.76 -4.13 38.56
C CYS A 639 -4.17 -4.41 39.09
N ASN A 640 -5.04 -4.84 38.19
CA ASN A 640 -6.22 -5.59 38.55
C ASN A 640 -5.84 -7.06 38.79
N PHE A 641 -6.62 -7.76 39.59
CA PHE A 641 -6.39 -9.18 39.87
C PHE A 641 -6.35 -10.03 38.59
N PHE A 642 -7.21 -9.75 37.62
CA PHE A 642 -7.26 -10.50 36.36
C PHE A 642 -6.08 -10.22 35.42
N ASP A 643 -5.38 -9.11 35.60
CA ASP A 643 -4.32 -8.64 34.71
C ASP A 643 -2.92 -8.95 35.26
N ILE A 644 -2.84 -9.56 36.44
CA ILE A 644 -1.59 -9.69 37.20
C ILE A 644 -0.51 -10.46 36.44
N LEU A 645 -0.90 -11.43 35.61
CA LEU A 645 0.01 -12.22 34.79
C LEU A 645 0.57 -11.42 33.59
N CYS A 646 -0.06 -10.31 33.22
CA CYS A 646 0.28 -9.47 32.07
C CYS A 646 1.05 -8.20 32.45
N GLY A 647 1.29 -7.96 33.73
CA GLY A 647 2.11 -6.86 34.22
C GLY A 647 3.61 -7.07 33.99
N LYS A 648 4.41 -6.66 34.96
CA LYS A 648 5.84 -6.99 34.99
C LYS A 648 6.03 -8.50 35.00
N ILE A 649 7.01 -8.98 34.24
CA ILE A 649 7.33 -10.41 34.26
C ILE A 649 8.01 -10.75 35.57
N VAL A 650 7.43 -11.73 36.28
CA VAL A 650 7.96 -12.24 37.53
C VAL A 650 8.44 -13.66 37.30
N CYS A 651 9.67 -13.93 37.72
CA CYS A 651 10.35 -15.19 37.53
C CYS A 651 10.75 -15.83 38.86
N HIS A 652 10.95 -17.13 38.88
CA HIS A 652 11.51 -17.87 39.99
C HIS A 652 12.99 -18.17 39.73
N TRP A 653 13.85 -17.81 40.67
CA TRP A 653 15.29 -18.06 40.64
C TRP A 653 15.66 -19.28 41.46
N ILE A 654 16.38 -20.23 40.85
CA ILE A 654 16.77 -21.49 41.50
C ILE A 654 18.29 -21.62 41.71
N HIS A 655 19.06 -20.57 41.48
CA HIS A 655 20.53 -20.58 41.63
C HIS A 655 20.96 -19.82 42.88
N SER A 656 22.09 -20.20 43.49
CA SER A 656 22.62 -19.56 44.70
C SER A 656 23.31 -18.21 44.43
N GLU A 657 23.80 -18.02 43.21
CA GLU A 657 24.47 -16.77 42.81
C GLU A 657 23.48 -15.72 42.33
N LEU A 658 23.85 -14.44 42.47
CA LEU A 658 23.08 -13.32 41.94
C LEU A 658 23.15 -13.31 40.42
N VAL A 659 22.07 -12.82 39.79
CA VAL A 659 22.02 -12.63 38.33
C VAL A 659 23.09 -11.59 37.93
N PRO A 660 24.06 -11.94 37.07
CA PRO A 660 25.10 -11.01 36.64
C PRO A 660 24.53 -10.00 35.63
N MET A 661 24.42 -8.71 35.96
CA MET A 661 23.85 -7.70 35.06
C MET A 661 24.43 -6.29 35.24
N THR A 662 24.60 -5.56 34.13
CA THR A 662 25.03 -4.14 34.08
C THR A 662 23.87 -3.16 33.82
N ASP A 663 22.78 -3.61 33.18
CA ASP A 663 21.76 -2.73 32.57
C ASP A 663 20.38 -2.79 33.26
N LEU A 664 20.18 -3.74 34.18
CA LEU A 664 18.92 -3.96 34.89
C LEU A 664 19.08 -3.69 36.40
N ASP A 665 18.11 -3.01 36.99
CA ASP A 665 17.89 -3.08 38.44
C ASP A 665 17.00 -4.30 38.72
N ILE A 666 17.37 -5.15 39.67
CA ILE A 666 16.66 -6.40 39.96
C ILE A 666 16.14 -6.37 41.40
N GLN A 667 14.87 -6.75 41.57
CA GLN A 667 14.24 -6.97 42.87
C GLN A 667 14.18 -8.48 43.14
N TYR A 668 14.69 -8.88 44.31
CA TYR A 668 14.60 -10.24 44.83
C TYR A 668 13.58 -10.24 45.98
N THR A 669 12.52 -11.02 45.84
CA THR A 669 11.46 -11.14 46.85
C THR A 669 11.40 -12.59 47.33
N TYR A 670 11.63 -12.82 48.61
CA TYR A 670 11.58 -14.16 49.19
C TYR A 670 10.17 -14.47 49.71
N LEU A 671 9.52 -15.48 49.14
CA LEU A 671 8.16 -15.89 49.48
C LEU A 671 8.08 -17.41 49.65
N GLY A 672 7.87 -17.88 50.89
CA GLY A 672 7.57 -19.29 51.15
C GLY A 672 8.63 -20.30 50.67
N GLY A 673 9.92 -19.93 50.71
CA GLY A 673 11.02 -20.79 50.20
C GLY A 673 11.38 -20.54 48.73
N HIS A 674 10.66 -19.66 48.03
CA HIS A 674 10.92 -19.29 46.64
C HIS A 674 11.50 -17.88 46.53
N VAL A 675 12.43 -17.69 45.59
CA VAL A 675 12.99 -16.38 45.26
C VAL A 675 12.32 -15.86 43.99
N CYS A 676 11.41 -14.89 44.14
CA CYS A 676 10.76 -14.21 43.04
C CYS A 676 11.66 -13.06 42.53
N LEU A 677 11.90 -13.01 41.23
CA LEU A 677 12.67 -11.98 40.53
C LEU A 677 11.73 -11.08 39.73
N SER A 678 12.01 -9.78 39.77
CA SER A 678 11.52 -8.85 38.77
C SER A 678 12.58 -7.79 38.47
N ALA A 679 12.50 -7.16 37.30
CA ALA A 679 13.49 -6.20 36.84
C ALA A 679 12.89 -4.87 36.38
N HIS A 680 13.73 -3.84 36.49
CA HIS A 680 13.53 -2.55 35.89
C HIS A 680 14.74 -2.20 35.01
N ALA A 681 14.52 -2.02 33.71
CA ALA A 681 15.58 -1.61 32.81
C ALA A 681 15.96 -0.14 33.05
N ARG A 682 17.26 0.13 33.21
CA ARG A 682 17.79 1.50 33.38
C ARG A 682 17.59 2.34 32.12
N ASN A 683 17.69 1.70 30.95
CA ASN A 683 17.40 2.31 29.67
C ASN A 683 15.88 2.27 29.38
N ARG A 684 15.29 3.45 29.15
CA ARG A 684 13.86 3.60 28.81
C ARG A 684 13.45 2.81 27.57
N SER A 685 14.33 2.67 26.57
CA SER A 685 14.02 1.94 25.34
C SER A 685 13.84 0.42 25.56
N LYS A 686 14.40 -0.12 26.64
CA LYS A 686 14.33 -1.55 26.99
C LYS A 686 13.30 -1.85 28.09
N GLN A 687 12.53 -0.87 28.55
CA GLN A 687 11.56 -1.10 29.63
C GLN A 687 10.48 -2.11 29.26
N SER A 688 10.06 -2.16 27.98
CA SER A 688 9.08 -3.14 27.50
C SER A 688 9.55 -4.58 27.66
N GLU A 689 10.86 -4.86 27.59
CA GLU A 689 11.43 -6.21 27.72
C GLU A 689 11.22 -6.81 29.14
N THR A 690 10.97 -5.94 30.13
CA THR A 690 10.72 -6.33 31.54
C THR A 690 9.24 -6.53 31.88
N TYR A 691 8.34 -6.41 30.90
CA TYR A 691 6.92 -6.74 31.04
C TYR A 691 6.64 -8.08 30.37
N THR A 692 5.60 -8.79 30.82
CA THR A 692 5.11 -9.98 30.12
C THR A 692 4.81 -9.61 28.66
N GLU A 693 5.35 -10.39 27.72
CA GLU A 693 5.16 -10.11 26.29
C GLU A 693 3.69 -10.22 25.88
N ASP A 694 3.32 -9.42 24.86
CA ASP A 694 2.02 -9.54 24.23
C ASP A 694 1.80 -10.96 23.69
N ILE A 695 0.54 -11.41 23.77
CA ILE A 695 0.05 -12.72 23.35
C ILE A 695 0.51 -13.88 24.24
N THR A 696 1.24 -13.60 25.33
CA THR A 696 1.52 -14.60 26.36
C THR A 696 0.23 -15.08 27.03
N ALA A 697 0.11 -16.38 27.28
CA ALA A 697 -1.05 -16.96 27.93
C ALA A 697 -1.24 -16.43 29.37
N CYS A 698 -2.45 -15.95 29.67
CA CYS A 698 -2.83 -15.46 31.01
C CYS A 698 -4.10 -16.15 31.54
N GLY A 699 -4.68 -17.06 30.78
CA GLY A 699 -5.84 -17.84 31.14
C GLY A 699 -6.33 -18.67 29.97
N GLN A 700 -7.36 -19.49 30.20
CA GLN A 700 -7.93 -20.31 29.14
C GLN A 700 -8.60 -19.43 28.08
N HIS A 701 -8.16 -19.54 26.82
CA HIS A 701 -8.58 -18.67 25.71
C HIS A 701 -8.36 -17.17 25.99
N LYS A 702 -7.32 -16.84 26.76
CA LYS A 702 -6.93 -15.47 27.08
C LYS A 702 -5.44 -15.26 26.91
N ALA A 703 -5.07 -14.09 26.43
CA ALA A 703 -3.68 -13.69 26.30
C ALA A 703 -3.47 -12.22 26.68
N CYS A 704 -2.22 -11.90 27.03
CA CYS A 704 -1.82 -10.57 27.42
C CYS A 704 -1.82 -9.62 26.22
N ARG A 705 -2.35 -8.41 26.40
CA ARG A 705 -2.26 -7.34 25.41
C ARG A 705 -2.24 -6.00 26.11
N SER A 706 -1.18 -5.23 25.91
CA SER A 706 -1.02 -3.91 26.56
C SER A 706 -1.21 -3.98 28.09
N GLN A 707 -0.55 -4.96 28.71
CA GLN A 707 -0.59 -5.24 30.16
C GLN A 707 -1.96 -5.65 30.74
N GLU A 708 -2.92 -6.02 29.90
CA GLU A 708 -4.22 -6.56 30.33
C GLU A 708 -4.43 -8.00 29.83
N CYS A 709 -5.14 -8.83 30.61
CA CYS A 709 -5.48 -10.20 30.23
C CYS A 709 -6.81 -10.24 29.49
N ARG A 710 -6.76 -10.31 28.17
CA ARG A 710 -7.94 -10.20 27.29
C ARG A 710 -8.36 -11.53 26.70
N ASN A 711 -9.64 -11.67 26.40
CA ASN A 711 -10.15 -12.84 25.69
C ASN A 711 -9.73 -12.79 24.21
N PHE A 712 -9.55 -13.94 23.58
CA PHE A 712 -9.23 -14.03 22.15
C PHE A 712 -10.19 -13.22 21.25
N SER A 713 -11.49 -13.19 21.59
CA SER A 713 -12.50 -12.41 20.87
C SER A 713 -12.24 -10.90 20.86
N GLU A 714 -11.41 -10.39 21.79
CA GLU A 714 -11.10 -8.96 21.96
C GLU A 714 -9.76 -8.57 21.33
N LEU A 715 -8.98 -9.53 20.83
CA LEU A 715 -7.62 -9.30 20.33
C LEU A 715 -7.57 -8.88 18.86
N ASN A 716 -8.69 -8.89 18.13
CA ASN A 716 -8.77 -8.60 16.68
C ASN A 716 -7.75 -9.38 15.83
N ILE A 717 -7.37 -10.58 16.28
CA ILE A 717 -6.47 -11.49 15.55
C ILE A 717 -7.33 -12.47 14.76
N THR A 718 -7.08 -12.58 13.46
CA THR A 718 -7.77 -13.54 12.60
C THR A 718 -7.36 -14.95 13.01
N LYS A 719 -8.31 -15.68 13.62
CA LYS A 719 -8.09 -17.07 14.00
C LYS A 719 -8.25 -17.97 12.79
N CYS A 720 -7.39 -18.98 12.67
CA CYS A 720 -7.58 -20.01 11.67
C CYS A 720 -8.88 -20.78 11.92
N THR A 721 -9.68 -20.99 10.87
CA THR A 721 -10.93 -21.75 10.93
C THR A 721 -10.73 -23.23 10.61
N THR A 722 -9.64 -23.56 9.92
CA THR A 722 -9.23 -24.92 9.58
C THR A 722 -8.59 -25.58 10.80
N ASN A 723 -9.12 -26.74 11.22
CA ASN A 723 -8.58 -27.49 12.36
C ASN A 723 -7.50 -28.50 11.96
N CYS A 724 -7.10 -28.52 10.68
CA CYS A 724 -6.08 -29.42 10.12
C CYS A 724 -6.23 -30.89 10.55
N GLY A 725 -7.48 -31.36 10.68
CA GLY A 725 -7.79 -32.72 11.16
C GLY A 725 -7.29 -33.05 12.58
N GLN A 726 -6.82 -32.06 13.36
CA GLN A 726 -6.02 -32.22 14.60
C GLN A 726 -4.66 -32.90 14.41
N ASN A 727 -4.20 -33.05 13.17
CA ASN A 727 -2.94 -33.70 12.80
C ASN A 727 -2.01 -32.70 12.09
N GLY A 728 -2.08 -31.44 12.50
CA GLY A 728 -1.32 -30.35 11.94
C GLY A 728 -1.62 -29.02 12.62
N ILE A 729 -0.82 -28.01 12.26
CA ILE A 729 -0.92 -26.64 12.75
C ILE A 729 -1.26 -25.73 11.57
N CYS A 730 -2.13 -24.76 11.77
CA CYS A 730 -2.44 -23.78 10.75
C CYS A 730 -1.31 -22.74 10.61
N ASN A 731 -0.93 -22.42 9.37
CA ASN A 731 0.10 -21.43 9.08
C ASN A 731 -0.49 -20.03 8.83
N GLU A 732 0.37 -19.02 8.70
CA GLU A 732 -0.04 -17.62 8.49
C GLU A 732 -0.76 -17.33 7.14
N HIS A 733 -0.69 -18.28 6.20
CA HIS A 733 -1.46 -18.27 4.95
C HIS A 733 -2.81 -18.99 5.08
N PHE A 734 -3.15 -19.48 6.28
CA PHE A 734 -4.33 -20.28 6.60
C PHE A 734 -4.38 -21.66 5.93
N HIS A 735 -3.23 -22.18 5.51
CA HIS A 735 -3.07 -23.57 5.08
C HIS A 735 -2.56 -24.44 6.23
N CYS A 736 -2.72 -25.75 6.12
CA CYS A 736 -2.27 -26.68 7.14
C CYS A 736 -0.81 -27.08 6.94
N GLN A 737 -0.06 -27.07 8.04
CA GLN A 737 1.23 -27.72 8.22
C GLN A 737 0.99 -29.06 8.92
N CYS A 738 1.03 -30.16 8.18
CA CYS A 738 0.68 -31.49 8.67
C CYS A 738 1.83 -32.18 9.39
N ASP A 739 1.48 -32.98 10.39
CA ASP A 739 2.42 -33.85 11.12
C ASP A 739 2.90 -35.01 10.22
N PRO A 740 4.06 -35.62 10.53
CA PRO A 740 4.52 -36.82 9.84
C PRO A 740 3.46 -37.93 9.84
N GLY A 741 3.24 -38.57 8.68
CA GLY A 741 2.16 -39.53 8.47
C GLY A 741 0.84 -38.92 7.99
N TYR A 742 0.79 -37.61 7.77
CA TYR A 742 -0.36 -36.89 7.21
C TYR A 742 0.06 -36.00 6.04
N ALA A 743 -0.82 -35.77 5.07
CA ALA A 743 -0.51 -34.98 3.87
C ALA A 743 -1.41 -33.74 3.73
N PRO A 744 -0.87 -32.58 3.32
CA PRO A 744 -1.66 -31.40 3.02
C PRO A 744 -2.52 -31.63 1.75
N PRO A 745 -3.60 -30.87 1.54
CA PRO A 745 -3.97 -29.63 2.24
C PRO A 745 -4.72 -29.83 3.57
N ASP A 746 -5.36 -30.97 3.79
CA ASP A 746 -6.29 -31.17 4.90
C ASP A 746 -5.74 -32.04 6.05
N CYS A 747 -4.49 -32.48 5.95
CA CYS A 747 -3.82 -33.40 6.88
C CYS A 747 -4.56 -34.74 7.02
N GLU A 748 -4.87 -35.35 5.88
CA GLU A 748 -5.42 -36.70 5.84
C GLU A 748 -4.32 -37.75 6.06
N PRO A 749 -4.64 -38.91 6.68
CA PRO A 749 -3.66 -39.97 6.93
C PRO A 749 -3.00 -40.47 5.65
N ALA A 750 -1.67 -40.42 5.62
CA ALA A 750 -0.82 -40.88 4.53
C ALA A 750 0.46 -41.50 5.12
N MET A 751 0.49 -42.83 5.25
CA MET A 751 1.50 -43.57 6.03
C MET A 751 2.98 -43.40 5.62
N SER A 752 3.26 -42.80 4.46
CA SER A 752 4.61 -42.49 3.97
C SER A 752 4.88 -40.99 3.82
N SER A 753 3.93 -40.15 4.23
CA SER A 753 4.05 -38.71 4.14
C SER A 753 5.05 -38.17 5.17
N PRO A 754 6.01 -37.32 4.78
CA PRO A 754 6.88 -36.63 5.72
C PRO A 754 6.16 -35.51 6.50
N GLY A 755 4.89 -35.25 6.23
CA GLY A 755 4.17 -34.07 6.72
C GLY A 755 4.41 -32.86 5.84
N GLY A 756 4.17 -31.66 6.37
CA GLY A 756 4.43 -30.41 5.66
C GLY A 756 3.19 -29.67 5.18
N SER A 757 3.40 -28.65 4.35
CA SER A 757 2.34 -27.80 3.80
C SER A 757 2.53 -27.57 2.30
N ILE A 758 1.46 -27.15 1.61
CA ILE A 758 1.56 -26.74 0.21
C ILE A 758 2.48 -25.52 -0.02
N ASP A 759 2.79 -24.78 1.06
CA ASP A 759 3.62 -23.57 1.00
C ASP A 759 5.11 -23.83 1.27
N ASP A 760 5.50 -25.04 1.72
CA ASP A 760 6.87 -25.32 2.20
C ASP A 760 7.87 -25.69 1.10
N GLY A 761 7.41 -25.78 -0.15
CA GLY A 761 8.22 -26.15 -1.31
C GLY A 761 8.44 -27.65 -1.53
N PHE A 762 8.05 -28.50 -0.59
CA PHE A 762 8.12 -29.97 -0.72
C PHE A 762 6.96 -30.53 -1.56
N TRP A 763 5.75 -30.01 -1.36
CA TRP A 763 4.54 -30.53 -2.02
C TRP A 763 4.30 -29.90 -3.39
N LEU A 764 3.78 -30.69 -4.33
CA LEU A 764 3.28 -30.18 -5.61
C LEU A 764 1.87 -29.61 -5.40
N THR A 765 1.64 -28.38 -5.83
CA THR A 765 0.28 -27.88 -6.06
C THR A 765 -0.33 -28.72 -7.18
N ILE A 766 -1.24 -29.63 -6.82
CA ILE A 766 -1.85 -30.56 -7.77
C ILE A 766 -2.72 -29.76 -8.74
N GLU A 767 -2.20 -29.45 -9.92
CA GLU A 767 -3.04 -29.37 -11.12
C GLU A 767 -3.65 -30.75 -11.36
N LYS A 768 -4.97 -30.76 -11.54
CA LYS A 768 -5.81 -31.96 -11.63
C LYS A 768 -5.26 -32.98 -12.65
N SER A 769 -5.24 -34.24 -12.20
CA SER A 769 -5.22 -35.49 -12.97
C SER A 769 -4.03 -35.76 -13.89
N VAL A 770 -2.96 -36.38 -13.35
CA VAL A 770 -2.26 -37.50 -14.03
C VAL A 770 -1.79 -38.50 -12.95
N PRO A 771 -2.09 -39.80 -13.06
CA PRO A 771 -1.60 -40.79 -12.11
C PRO A 771 -0.07 -40.91 -12.16
N LEU A 772 0.54 -40.99 -10.98
CA LEU A 772 1.97 -41.20 -10.75
C LEU A 772 2.42 -42.56 -11.30
N PHE A 773 2.91 -42.57 -12.53
CA PHE A 773 3.94 -43.51 -12.94
C PHE A 773 5.30 -42.82 -12.80
N PRO A 774 6.27 -43.39 -12.06
CA PRO A 774 7.59 -42.81 -11.96
C PRO A 774 8.31 -43.01 -13.30
N LYS A 775 8.20 -42.02 -14.20
CA LYS A 775 9.14 -41.93 -15.32
C LYS A 775 10.48 -41.46 -14.77
N ARG A 776 11.37 -42.43 -14.48
CA ARG A 776 12.82 -42.20 -14.48
C ARG A 776 13.18 -41.45 -15.76
N ARG A 777 13.40 -40.15 -15.69
CA ARG A 777 14.13 -39.43 -16.74
C ARG A 777 15.59 -39.85 -16.60
N ALA A 778 15.99 -40.76 -17.47
CA ALA A 778 17.38 -41.05 -17.71
C ALA A 778 18.10 -39.74 -18.07
N ALA A 779 19.28 -39.53 -17.48
CA ALA A 779 20.23 -38.51 -17.89
C ALA A 779 20.42 -38.53 -19.43
N PRO A 780 20.69 -37.38 -20.07
CA PRO A 780 21.10 -37.37 -21.47
C PRO A 780 22.50 -37.98 -21.56
N LYS A 781 22.56 -39.30 -21.68
CA LYS A 781 23.78 -40.03 -21.98
C LYS A 781 24.02 -39.88 -23.48
N ASN A 782 25.12 -39.23 -23.85
CA ASN A 782 25.61 -39.18 -25.23
C ASN A 782 25.83 -40.61 -25.77
N ASN A 783 24.75 -41.22 -26.29
CA ASN A 783 24.76 -42.58 -26.84
C ASN A 783 24.76 -42.58 -28.38
N GLY A 784 24.79 -41.41 -29.04
CA GLY A 784 24.84 -41.32 -30.51
C GLY A 784 26.04 -42.04 -31.13
N LEU A 785 27.20 -42.00 -30.45
CA LEU A 785 28.43 -42.68 -30.89
C LEU A 785 28.36 -44.21 -30.73
N LEU A 786 27.69 -44.72 -29.69
CA LEU A 786 27.55 -46.16 -29.44
C LEU A 786 26.53 -46.80 -30.39
N ILE A 787 25.39 -46.14 -30.63
CA ILE A 787 24.37 -46.64 -31.57
C ILE A 787 24.91 -46.61 -33.00
N SER A 788 25.68 -45.58 -33.37
CA SER A 788 26.41 -45.55 -34.64
C SER A 788 27.38 -46.73 -34.76
N PHE A 789 28.11 -47.09 -33.70
CA PHE A 789 29.03 -48.23 -33.73
C PHE A 789 28.31 -49.58 -33.92
N TYR A 790 27.17 -49.78 -33.26
CA TYR A 790 26.39 -51.03 -33.36
C TYR A 790 25.63 -51.18 -34.69
N ILE A 791 25.33 -50.09 -35.39
CA ILE A 791 24.67 -50.14 -36.71
C ILE A 791 25.70 -50.18 -37.85
N PHE A 792 26.77 -49.38 -37.77
CA PHE A 792 27.77 -49.31 -38.84
C PHE A 792 28.76 -50.48 -38.81
N SER A 793 29.11 -51.05 -37.65
CA SER A 793 30.04 -52.20 -37.60
C SER A 793 29.50 -53.45 -38.32
N PRO A 794 28.25 -53.90 -38.08
CA PRO A 794 27.70 -55.04 -38.82
C PRO A 794 27.58 -54.77 -40.32
N LEU A 795 27.31 -53.51 -40.71
CA LEU A 795 27.16 -53.10 -42.10
C LEU A 795 28.51 -53.08 -42.83
N LEU A 796 29.58 -52.62 -42.17
CA LEU A 796 30.95 -52.70 -42.68
C LEU A 796 31.45 -54.14 -42.76
N ILE A 797 31.10 -55.00 -41.79
CA ILE A 797 31.43 -56.43 -41.82
C ILE A 797 30.69 -57.12 -42.98
N LEU A 798 29.40 -56.80 -43.20
CA LEU A 798 28.63 -57.30 -44.35
C LEU A 798 29.24 -56.85 -45.68
N ILE A 799 29.62 -55.57 -45.81
CA ILE A 799 30.30 -55.06 -47.01
C ILE A 799 31.65 -55.76 -47.20
N ALA A 800 32.42 -56.00 -46.15
CA ALA A 800 33.67 -56.76 -46.23
C ALA A 800 33.45 -58.22 -46.66
N ILE A 801 32.43 -58.89 -46.12
CA ILE A 801 32.06 -60.27 -46.51
C ILE A 801 31.59 -60.31 -47.96
N VAL A 802 30.77 -59.36 -48.41
CA VAL A 802 30.32 -59.24 -49.80
C VAL A 802 31.51 -58.94 -50.71
N SER A 803 32.44 -58.07 -50.33
CA SER A 803 33.65 -57.75 -51.12
C SER A 803 34.60 -58.95 -51.22
N LEU A 804 34.80 -59.68 -50.13
CA LEU A 804 35.60 -60.91 -50.10
C LEU A 804 34.93 -62.04 -50.90
N LYS A 805 33.61 -62.20 -50.80
CA LYS A 805 32.85 -63.15 -51.62
C LYS A 805 32.79 -62.72 -53.08
N TRP A 806 32.72 -61.43 -53.40
CA TRP A 806 32.74 -60.90 -54.76
C TRP A 806 34.09 -61.19 -55.43
N ASN A 807 35.21 -61.04 -54.71
CA ASN A 807 36.52 -61.47 -55.19
C ASN A 807 36.64 -62.99 -55.36
N LYS A 808 35.93 -63.79 -54.55
CA LYS A 808 35.83 -65.25 -54.71
C LYS A 808 34.92 -65.65 -55.88
N MET A 809 33.87 -64.88 -56.15
CA MET A 809 32.89 -65.10 -57.23
C MET A 809 33.42 -64.64 -58.60
N LYS A 810 34.26 -63.59 -58.64
CA LYS A 810 35.07 -63.22 -59.82
C LYS A 810 36.09 -64.29 -60.22
N ARG A 811 36.53 -65.14 -59.28
CA ARG A 811 37.37 -66.34 -59.56
C ARG A 811 36.59 -67.56 -60.03
N PHE A 812 35.27 -67.59 -59.83
CA PHE A 812 34.40 -68.71 -60.24
C PHE A 812 33.68 -68.44 -61.58
N TRP A 813 33.50 -67.18 -61.96
CA TRP A 813 32.94 -66.76 -63.25
C TRP A 813 33.95 -66.75 -64.43
N SER A 814 35.18 -67.22 -64.21
CA SER A 814 36.15 -67.55 -65.27
C SER A 814 36.22 -69.04 -65.61
N LYS A 815 35.30 -69.87 -65.08
CA LYS A 815 35.11 -71.27 -65.48
C LYS A 815 33.62 -71.58 -65.64
N VAL A 816 32.99 -70.89 -66.60
CA VAL A 816 31.82 -71.42 -67.32
C VAL A 816 32.35 -72.14 -68.54
N GLY A 817 32.24 -73.46 -68.54
CA GLY A 817 32.53 -74.29 -69.69
C GLY A 817 32.17 -75.73 -69.36
N THR A 818 31.14 -76.25 -70.06
CA THR A 818 30.71 -77.66 -70.18
C THR A 818 30.01 -78.31 -68.98
N VAL A 819 28.97 -79.14 -69.09
CA VAL A 819 27.87 -79.42 -70.06
C VAL A 819 27.02 -80.54 -69.41
N SER A 820 25.73 -80.60 -69.75
CA SER A 820 24.81 -81.77 -69.68
C SER A 820 24.10 -82.20 -68.38
N SER A 821 22.79 -81.88 -68.34
CA SER A 821 21.60 -82.76 -68.36
C SER A 821 21.36 -83.91 -67.35
N ARG A 822 20.08 -84.01 -66.93
CA ARG A 822 19.25 -85.21 -66.54
C ARG A 822 19.17 -85.45 -65.01
N SER A 823 18.12 -85.05 -64.28
CA SER A 823 16.70 -85.48 -64.16
C SER A 823 16.43 -86.62 -63.14
N ILE A 824 15.43 -86.39 -62.26
CA ILE A 824 14.44 -87.34 -61.66
C ILE A 824 14.62 -87.85 -60.19
N SER A 825 13.51 -87.68 -59.43
CA SER A 825 12.89 -88.44 -58.29
C SER A 825 13.64 -88.61 -56.96
N GLU A 826 13.11 -88.12 -55.82
CA GLU A 826 12.07 -88.68 -54.91
C GLU A 826 12.62 -89.55 -53.78
N ASP A 827 11.84 -89.55 -52.70
CA ASP A 827 11.84 -90.39 -51.50
C ASP A 827 12.86 -90.08 -50.38
N SER A 828 12.45 -89.67 -49.17
CA SER A 828 11.37 -90.07 -48.24
C SER A 828 11.84 -91.03 -47.13
N SER A 829 11.47 -90.63 -45.91
CA SER A 829 11.03 -91.48 -44.80
C SER A 829 12.02 -91.91 -43.69
N SER A 830 11.39 -91.96 -42.50
CA SER A 830 11.70 -92.64 -41.24
C SER A 830 12.62 -91.89 -40.27
N ASN A 831 12.06 -91.32 -39.19
CA ASN A 831 11.66 -91.97 -37.91
C ASN A 831 12.91 -92.50 -37.18
N ASN A 832 13.12 -92.33 -35.88
CA ASN A 832 12.14 -92.32 -34.81
C ASN A 832 12.75 -91.67 -33.55
N SER A 833 11.85 -91.27 -32.68
CA SER A 833 12.04 -90.90 -31.29
C SER A 833 12.77 -91.96 -30.45
N GLN A 834 13.56 -91.51 -29.47
CA GLN A 834 13.37 -91.92 -28.07
C GLN A 834 14.14 -91.01 -27.10
N SER A 835 13.36 -90.41 -26.21
CA SER A 835 13.73 -89.76 -24.96
C SER A 835 14.18 -90.78 -23.91
N GLN A 836 15.18 -90.43 -23.09
CA GLN A 836 15.23 -90.80 -21.67
C GLN A 836 16.16 -89.85 -20.89
N SER A 837 15.70 -89.56 -19.66
CA SER A 837 16.29 -88.81 -18.52
C SER A 837 16.49 -87.30 -18.65
#